data_AF-A0AAW0SN42-F1
#
_entry.id   AF-A0AAW0SN42-F1
#
_cell.length_a   1.000
_cell.length_b   1.000
_cell.length_c   1.000
_cell.angle_alpha   90.00
_cell.angle_beta   90.00
_cell.angle_gamma   90.00
#
_symmetry.space_group_name_H-M   'P 1'
#
loop_
_entity.id
_entity.type
_entity.pdbx_description
1 polymer ?
#
loop_
_entity_poly.entity_id
_entity_poly.type
_entity_poly.pdbx_seq_one_letter_code
_entity_poly.pdbx_strand_id
1 'polypeptide(L)'
;MDTEVTPATMEGDGEGGGPVIEELQKKIQELEEDACKLQEEKARLEEDYGHRRAKLKELYLQKEEELRLQTEQKVAIETEVEVLRSQVQQLQGDLEEAHSAVTIAQCTAENDVAVEQRKCQEEIATVHQLMKEEVANAVDQTGGRYEGEIKRLKKLTERLDAEKQHYRKLYERQLEESDIRNKGESLLNPGVLSVVTKSLAKRVPSLSPSTLSTPEKASHNTSFGPQPSSLIVDSENLEDSMKKAQEDADLLRSLVEPLEEEIHALKEKIRAQDAQLRAHEAQQAAALHTADLVAPLLQGTDTAQVVQQLDDKLKGMCSTLEAEKASRADLELYTAILNTQKTALTDEVDRLRSQMTELRQSYETERRQHRDLKHTWQRANDQFLEAQRLHLADMRRMQVLLTQDQLHKLEEAQQSEEAAARATPHFTLTNAKQSPTHLATPPAVKKHGPSPTPENEVESDKSSSLLDLEEESAPTPVSTTTTTTTAIATTSQGEQSDDQSSETETRSLPPDSLAPDGLIPGSILAERFSPDKMPQLTQDQQKALQEVFPDAPGETPLTPQDEDYLVIDFSPSADSRSGQGQGRRVVSEVEWNMLHEEIRRARSHMGRSCQLCTSYQSQLQKAQSDHRDTEKQRLDLERALQRYKEDLDREARYRQVMEERWQGMAEDYEKKVAGLASVVETAAGKQMELETKFRSTISSVHDKLRSLTERREIAQQELTRLQKENDDLVGKHSKHSQQLQNEIINLPDNMEDMQLLLLRYREDIIEAKVSKEHQEESLKSEILFLKDRVLAEQHEKNTIEDRLSSEIDQLREKVALLESLESQMKLERRTRVESDAQVRDLETKHTESQLKSQQIITGLKTQVAEQTQMRARLEAEVVELRGRVSTLQHDLDTSEAVQRDFVRLSQSLQVQLEKIRQSEKEVRWQHEEDQEECNSCKQRFSAMGRRKHHCRHCGKIFCNECVSKTVPSGPHRRPSRVCDVCHTLLVQDATPYFSSEPPHSPD
;
A
#
# COMPACT_ATOMS: atom_id res chain seq x y z
N MET A 1 -4.97 -47.25 -106.20
CA MET A 1 -3.83 -47.70 -107.04
C MET A 1 -4.34 -48.93 -107.75
N ASP A 2 -4.74 -48.70 -108.98
CA ASP A 2 -5.53 -49.65 -109.76
C ASP A 2 -4.60 -50.61 -110.49
N THR A 3 -4.92 -51.89 -110.44
CA THR A 3 -4.31 -52.91 -111.30
C THR A 3 -5.42 -53.63 -112.03
N GLU A 4 -5.63 -53.22 -113.27
CA GLU A 4 -6.50 -53.90 -114.22
C GLU A 4 -5.99 -55.33 -114.47
N VAL A 5 -6.89 -56.32 -114.41
CA VAL A 5 -6.64 -57.66 -114.96
C VAL A 5 -7.82 -58.03 -115.85
N THR A 6 -7.57 -58.04 -117.15
CA THR A 6 -8.51 -58.45 -118.20
C THR A 6 -8.74 -59.97 -118.19
N PRO A 7 -10.00 -60.46 -118.29
CA PRO A 7 -10.26 -61.87 -118.57
C PRO A 7 -10.15 -62.14 -120.08
N ALA A 8 -9.42 -63.19 -120.46
CA ALA A 8 -9.33 -63.66 -121.84
C ALA A 8 -10.44 -64.68 -122.13
N THR A 9 -11.06 -64.56 -123.30
CA THR A 9 -12.03 -65.53 -123.83
C THR A 9 -11.32 -66.78 -124.36
N MET A 10 -11.74 -67.96 -123.90
CA MET A 10 -11.59 -69.20 -124.66
C MET A 10 -12.89 -70.01 -124.58
N GLU A 11 -13.55 -70.13 -125.72
CA GLU A 11 -14.60 -71.13 -125.94
C GLU A 11 -13.93 -72.50 -126.13
N GLY A 12 -14.55 -73.55 -125.58
CA GLY A 12 -14.08 -74.93 -125.69
C GLY A 12 -15.19 -75.88 -125.28
N ASP A 13 -15.84 -76.48 -126.29
CA ASP A 13 -17.02 -77.33 -126.11
C ASP A 13 -16.74 -78.57 -125.24
N GLY A 14 -17.66 -78.86 -124.32
CA GLY A 14 -17.62 -80.02 -123.44
C GLY A 14 -19.01 -80.32 -122.88
N GLU A 15 -19.82 -81.06 -123.64
CA GLU A 15 -21.16 -81.48 -123.23
C GLU A 15 -21.11 -82.37 -121.96
N GLY A 16 -21.78 -81.97 -120.88
CA GLY A 16 -21.99 -82.83 -119.71
C GLY A 16 -21.83 -82.18 -118.32
N GLY A 17 -22.50 -81.05 -118.04
CA GLY A 17 -22.39 -80.40 -116.71
C GLY A 17 -23.56 -79.51 -116.26
N GLY A 18 -24.60 -79.33 -117.09
CA GLY A 18 -25.66 -78.33 -116.90
C GLY A 18 -26.23 -78.18 -115.46
N PRO A 19 -26.79 -79.23 -114.84
CA PRO A 19 -27.40 -79.10 -113.51
C PRO A 19 -26.39 -78.94 -112.37
N VAL A 20 -25.15 -79.43 -112.54
CA VAL A 20 -24.12 -79.40 -111.48
C VAL A 20 -23.50 -78.01 -111.37
N ILE A 21 -23.29 -77.32 -112.51
CA ILE A 21 -22.74 -75.96 -112.52
C ILE A 21 -23.75 -74.97 -111.92
N GLU A 22 -25.03 -75.10 -112.25
CA GLU A 22 -26.11 -74.23 -111.75
C GLU A 22 -26.34 -74.43 -110.23
N GLU A 23 -26.27 -75.66 -109.73
CA GLU A 23 -26.37 -75.94 -108.30
C GLU A 23 -25.12 -75.49 -107.51
N LEU A 24 -23.92 -75.59 -108.10
CA LEU A 24 -22.69 -75.01 -107.53
C LEU A 24 -22.74 -73.48 -107.49
N GLN A 25 -23.23 -72.82 -108.54
CA GLN A 25 -23.42 -71.36 -108.56
C GLN A 25 -24.38 -70.91 -107.47
N LYS A 26 -25.50 -71.63 -107.28
CA LYS A 26 -26.43 -71.37 -106.17
C LYS A 26 -25.77 -71.58 -104.80
N LYS A 27 -24.95 -72.62 -104.63
CA LYS A 27 -24.19 -72.88 -103.40
C LYS A 27 -23.20 -71.77 -103.07
N ILE A 28 -22.52 -71.25 -104.09
CA ILE A 28 -21.59 -70.11 -103.96
C ILE A 28 -22.38 -68.87 -103.50
N GLN A 29 -23.53 -68.60 -104.11
CA GLN A 29 -24.37 -67.46 -103.75
C GLN A 29 -24.93 -67.55 -102.31
N GLU A 30 -25.36 -68.74 -101.87
CA GLU A 30 -25.75 -69.02 -100.48
C GLU A 30 -24.58 -68.76 -99.50
N LEU A 31 -23.37 -69.22 -99.84
CA LEU A 31 -22.16 -69.01 -99.03
C LEU A 31 -21.67 -67.55 -99.03
N GLU A 32 -21.86 -66.80 -100.11
CA GLU A 32 -21.55 -65.37 -100.19
C GLU A 32 -22.51 -64.54 -99.33
N GLU A 33 -23.81 -64.87 -99.31
CA GLU A 33 -24.78 -64.25 -98.40
C GLU A 33 -24.47 -64.54 -96.92
N ASP A 34 -24.13 -65.78 -96.58
CA ASP A 34 -23.81 -66.15 -95.20
C ASP A 34 -22.45 -65.59 -94.74
N ALA A 35 -21.47 -65.50 -95.63
CA ALA A 35 -20.23 -64.75 -95.38
C ALA A 35 -20.52 -63.27 -95.09
N CYS A 36 -21.41 -62.64 -95.88
CA CYS A 36 -21.81 -61.25 -95.66
C CYS A 36 -22.46 -61.04 -94.28
N LYS A 37 -23.43 -61.91 -93.90
CA LYS A 37 -24.09 -61.88 -92.58
C LYS A 37 -23.09 -62.04 -91.42
N LEU A 38 -22.18 -62.99 -91.52
CA LEU A 38 -21.12 -63.22 -90.53
C LEU A 38 -20.17 -62.01 -90.41
N GLN A 39 -19.95 -61.29 -91.51
CA GLN A 39 -19.08 -60.12 -91.55
C GLN A 39 -19.76 -58.87 -90.94
N GLU A 40 -21.07 -58.71 -91.14
CA GLU A 40 -21.90 -57.73 -90.41
C GLU A 40 -21.97 -58.05 -88.91
N GLU A 41 -22.20 -59.31 -88.54
CA GLU A 41 -22.28 -59.74 -87.14
C GLU A 41 -20.93 -59.59 -86.42
N LYS A 42 -19.83 -59.90 -87.09
CA LYS A 42 -18.47 -59.62 -86.60
C LYS A 42 -18.26 -58.12 -86.36
N ALA A 43 -18.58 -57.27 -87.34
CA ALA A 43 -18.41 -55.82 -87.21
C ALA A 43 -19.21 -55.25 -86.03
N ARG A 44 -20.42 -55.76 -85.83
CA ARG A 44 -21.29 -55.39 -84.70
C ARG A 44 -20.73 -55.83 -83.35
N LEU A 45 -20.14 -57.03 -83.26
CA LEU A 45 -19.45 -57.51 -82.06
C LEU A 45 -18.16 -56.72 -81.76
N GLU A 46 -17.43 -56.30 -82.78
CA GLU A 46 -16.25 -55.43 -82.64
C GLU A 46 -16.64 -54.02 -82.14
N GLU A 47 -17.76 -53.47 -82.61
CA GLU A 47 -18.34 -52.20 -82.12
C GLU A 47 -18.83 -52.31 -80.66
N ASP A 48 -19.55 -53.37 -80.31
CA ASP A 48 -20.01 -53.66 -78.94
C ASP A 48 -18.83 -53.83 -77.98
N TYR A 49 -17.77 -54.54 -78.39
CA TYR A 49 -16.54 -54.68 -77.62
C TYR A 49 -15.83 -53.33 -77.44
N GLY A 50 -15.78 -52.51 -78.50
CA GLY A 50 -15.27 -51.14 -78.46
C GLY A 50 -15.99 -50.28 -77.43
N HIS A 51 -17.32 -50.27 -77.45
CA HIS A 51 -18.16 -49.55 -76.48
C HIS A 51 -17.96 -50.04 -75.04
N ARG A 52 -17.94 -51.36 -74.82
CA ARG A 52 -17.68 -51.94 -73.49
C ARG A 52 -16.30 -51.54 -72.97
N ARG A 53 -15.26 -51.59 -73.81
CA ARG A 53 -13.90 -51.18 -73.44
C ARG A 53 -13.80 -49.68 -73.14
N ALA A 54 -14.47 -48.84 -73.91
CA ALA A 54 -14.52 -47.39 -73.67
C ALA A 54 -15.18 -47.09 -72.32
N LYS A 55 -16.34 -47.70 -72.04
CA LYS A 55 -17.08 -47.51 -70.79
C LYS A 55 -16.33 -48.05 -69.56
N LEU A 56 -15.61 -49.16 -69.70
CA LEU A 56 -14.74 -49.67 -68.62
C LEU A 56 -13.58 -48.70 -68.32
N LYS A 57 -13.00 -48.09 -69.35
CA LYS A 57 -11.93 -47.09 -69.20
C LYS A 57 -12.44 -45.80 -68.54
N GLU A 58 -13.64 -45.35 -68.90
CA GLU A 58 -14.30 -44.20 -68.28
C GLU A 58 -14.54 -44.43 -66.78
N LEU A 59 -15.11 -45.59 -66.41
CA LEU A 59 -15.33 -45.97 -65.00
C LEU A 59 -14.02 -46.10 -64.22
N TYR A 60 -12.95 -46.62 -64.85
CA TYR A 60 -11.63 -46.70 -64.21
C TYR A 60 -11.06 -45.30 -63.91
N LEU A 61 -11.09 -44.39 -64.89
CA LEU A 61 -10.64 -43.00 -64.71
C LEU A 61 -11.47 -42.25 -63.66
N GLN A 62 -12.79 -42.46 -63.62
CA GLN A 62 -13.65 -41.90 -62.57
C GLN A 62 -13.26 -42.40 -61.17
N LYS A 63 -12.92 -43.69 -61.01
CA LYS A 63 -12.45 -44.22 -59.73
C LYS A 63 -11.02 -43.80 -59.38
N GLU A 64 -10.15 -43.59 -60.36
CA GLU A 64 -8.81 -43.03 -60.15
C GLU A 64 -8.89 -41.57 -59.65
N GLU A 65 -9.77 -40.76 -60.25
CA GLU A 65 -10.07 -39.38 -59.82
C GLU A 65 -10.71 -39.33 -58.42
N GLU A 66 -11.66 -40.23 -58.13
CA GLU A 66 -12.29 -40.34 -56.80
C GLU A 66 -11.28 -40.75 -55.71
N LEU A 67 -10.39 -41.70 -56.02
CA LEU A 67 -9.32 -42.12 -55.12
C LEU A 67 -8.31 -40.97 -54.88
N ARG A 68 -7.98 -40.19 -55.93
CA ARG A 68 -7.13 -39.00 -55.82
C ARG A 68 -7.75 -37.97 -54.88
N LEU A 69 -9.02 -37.63 -55.07
CA LEU A 69 -9.77 -36.71 -54.20
C LEU A 69 -9.84 -37.19 -52.74
N GLN A 70 -10.08 -38.48 -52.51
CA GLN A 70 -10.06 -39.07 -51.16
C GLN A 70 -8.65 -39.00 -50.53
N THR A 71 -7.59 -39.17 -51.33
CA THR A 71 -6.20 -39.06 -50.85
C THR A 71 -5.85 -37.62 -50.50
N GLU A 72 -6.27 -36.65 -51.31
CA GLU A 72 -6.10 -35.21 -51.05
C GLU A 72 -6.87 -34.78 -49.79
N GLN A 73 -8.12 -35.23 -49.61
CA GLN A 73 -8.89 -35.01 -48.39
C GLN A 73 -8.22 -35.63 -47.15
N LYS A 74 -7.71 -36.87 -47.28
CA LYS A 74 -6.99 -37.52 -46.18
C LYS A 74 -5.78 -36.71 -45.75
N VAL A 75 -4.94 -36.26 -46.70
CA VAL A 75 -3.77 -35.43 -46.39
C VAL A 75 -4.17 -34.10 -45.76
N ALA A 76 -5.24 -33.44 -46.24
CA ALA A 76 -5.75 -32.23 -45.61
C ALA A 76 -6.14 -32.44 -44.14
N ILE A 77 -6.92 -33.51 -43.85
CA ILE A 77 -7.31 -33.88 -42.48
C ILE A 77 -6.09 -34.23 -41.62
N GLU A 78 -5.11 -34.97 -42.15
CA GLU A 78 -3.86 -35.27 -41.45
C GLU A 78 -3.06 -34.01 -41.11
N THR A 79 -2.99 -33.02 -42.01
CA THR A 79 -2.34 -31.73 -41.71
C THR A 79 -3.10 -30.90 -40.67
N GLU A 80 -4.44 -30.90 -40.69
CA GLU A 80 -5.26 -30.20 -39.71
C GLU A 80 -5.13 -30.84 -38.32
N VAL A 81 -5.11 -32.17 -38.24
CA VAL A 81 -4.84 -32.91 -36.99
C VAL A 81 -3.45 -32.59 -36.43
N GLU A 82 -2.43 -32.46 -37.27
CA GLU A 82 -1.07 -32.13 -36.83
C GLU A 82 -0.97 -30.67 -36.31
N VAL A 83 -1.65 -29.72 -36.97
CA VAL A 83 -1.78 -28.33 -36.48
C VAL A 83 -2.52 -28.29 -35.14
N LEU A 84 -3.63 -29.02 -34.99
CA LEU A 84 -4.38 -29.10 -33.73
C LEU A 84 -3.55 -29.73 -32.60
N ARG A 85 -2.74 -30.76 -32.90
CA ARG A 85 -1.78 -31.33 -31.92
C ARG A 85 -0.74 -30.30 -31.47
N SER A 86 -0.18 -29.52 -32.41
CA SER A 86 0.76 -28.46 -32.07
C SER A 86 0.12 -27.38 -31.19
N GLN A 87 -1.13 -27.00 -31.46
CA GLN A 87 -1.87 -26.05 -30.62
C GLN A 87 -2.15 -26.62 -29.22
N VAL A 88 -2.52 -27.90 -29.11
CA VAL A 88 -2.72 -28.57 -27.81
C VAL A 88 -1.42 -28.62 -27.00
N GLN A 89 -0.28 -28.93 -27.63
CA GLN A 89 1.03 -28.90 -26.95
C GLN A 89 1.40 -27.48 -26.49
N GLN A 90 1.14 -26.46 -27.31
CA GLN A 90 1.40 -25.08 -26.93
C GLN A 90 0.53 -24.65 -25.73
N LEU A 91 -0.78 -24.93 -25.76
CA LEU A 91 -1.69 -24.65 -24.65
C LEU A 91 -1.35 -25.43 -23.37
N GLN A 92 -0.77 -26.63 -23.49
CA GLN A 92 -0.24 -27.38 -22.34
C GLN A 92 0.99 -26.66 -21.73
N GLY A 93 1.92 -26.19 -22.56
CA GLY A 93 3.06 -25.39 -22.11
C GLY A 93 2.64 -24.08 -21.43
N ASP A 94 1.73 -23.34 -22.03
CA ASP A 94 1.17 -22.10 -21.47
C ASP A 94 0.48 -22.36 -20.11
N LEU A 95 -0.21 -23.49 -19.96
CA LEU A 95 -0.85 -23.91 -18.70
C LEU A 95 0.18 -24.29 -17.62
N GLU A 96 1.26 -24.98 -17.98
CA GLU A 96 2.35 -25.32 -17.06
C GLU A 96 3.12 -24.07 -16.60
N GLU A 97 3.34 -23.10 -17.49
CA GLU A 97 3.94 -21.81 -17.16
C GLU A 97 3.02 -20.99 -16.23
N ALA A 98 1.71 -20.93 -16.53
CA ALA A 98 0.73 -20.27 -15.67
C ALA A 98 0.65 -20.92 -14.28
N HIS A 99 0.62 -22.26 -14.21
CA HIS A 99 0.64 -22.99 -12.93
C HIS A 99 1.91 -22.72 -12.13
N SER A 100 3.06 -22.65 -12.81
CA SER A 100 4.35 -22.30 -12.19
C SER A 100 4.34 -20.86 -11.65
N ALA A 101 3.80 -19.90 -12.41
CA ALA A 101 3.67 -18.51 -11.99
C ALA A 101 2.73 -18.35 -10.78
N VAL A 102 1.59 -19.05 -10.76
CA VAL A 102 0.67 -19.07 -9.60
C VAL A 102 1.36 -19.68 -8.37
N THR A 103 2.11 -20.78 -8.54
CA THR A 103 2.85 -21.41 -7.43
C THR A 103 3.90 -20.45 -6.85
N ILE A 104 4.65 -19.74 -7.71
CA ILE A 104 5.62 -18.73 -7.27
C ILE A 104 4.92 -17.58 -6.53
N ALA A 105 3.82 -17.06 -7.08
CA ALA A 105 3.04 -15.98 -6.47
C ALA A 105 2.49 -16.36 -5.08
N GLN A 106 2.01 -17.60 -4.93
CA GLN A 106 1.58 -18.14 -3.65
C GLN A 106 2.74 -18.22 -2.65
N CYS A 107 3.89 -18.80 -3.03
CA CYS A 107 5.05 -18.87 -2.15
C CYS A 107 5.59 -17.48 -1.75
N THR A 108 5.51 -16.48 -2.64
CA THR A 108 5.87 -15.09 -2.26
C THR A 108 4.88 -14.50 -1.27
N ALA A 109 3.57 -14.67 -1.49
CA ALA A 109 2.55 -14.17 -0.58
C ALA A 109 2.61 -14.83 0.82
N GLU A 110 2.86 -16.14 0.88
CA GLU A 110 3.08 -16.87 2.13
C GLU A 110 4.32 -16.36 2.89
N ASN A 111 5.41 -16.06 2.17
CA ASN A 111 6.63 -15.50 2.76
C ASN A 111 6.41 -14.06 3.26
N ASP A 112 5.71 -13.22 2.50
CA ASP A 112 5.40 -11.84 2.91
C ASP A 112 4.50 -11.81 4.16
N VAL A 113 3.47 -12.67 4.21
CA VAL A 113 2.65 -12.86 5.41
C VAL A 113 3.51 -13.33 6.60
N ALA A 114 4.45 -14.26 6.39
CA ALA A 114 5.37 -14.73 7.45
C ALA A 114 6.44 -13.68 7.87
N VAL A 115 6.67 -12.64 7.06
CA VAL A 115 7.50 -11.48 7.42
C VAL A 115 6.68 -10.50 8.25
N GLU A 116 5.47 -10.14 7.83
CA GLU A 116 4.61 -9.23 8.60
C GLU A 116 4.19 -9.83 9.95
N GLN A 117 3.91 -11.14 10.01
CA GLN A 117 3.66 -11.83 11.28
C GLN A 117 4.84 -11.73 12.26
N ARG A 118 6.09 -11.79 11.77
CA ARG A 118 7.29 -11.60 12.60
C ARG A 118 7.40 -10.17 13.11
N LYS A 119 7.19 -9.17 12.25
CA LYS A 119 7.20 -7.76 12.66
C LYS A 119 6.16 -7.49 13.75
N CYS A 120 4.92 -7.96 13.58
CA CYS A 120 3.89 -7.84 14.61
C CYS A 120 4.28 -8.53 15.92
N GLN A 121 4.94 -9.69 15.87
CA GLN A 121 5.45 -10.37 17.07
C GLN A 121 6.59 -9.59 17.76
N GLU A 122 7.50 -9.00 16.99
CA GLU A 122 8.59 -8.14 17.49
C GLU A 122 8.05 -6.83 18.10
N GLU A 123 7.05 -6.21 17.49
CA GLU A 123 6.35 -5.04 18.04
C GLU A 123 5.61 -5.38 19.34
N ILE A 124 4.85 -6.48 19.38
CA ILE A 124 4.17 -6.96 20.59
C ILE A 124 5.19 -7.25 21.71
N ALA A 125 6.33 -7.89 21.39
CA ALA A 125 7.40 -8.14 22.35
C ALA A 125 8.00 -6.83 22.90
N THR A 126 8.21 -5.84 22.02
CA THR A 126 8.73 -4.52 22.39
C THR A 126 7.75 -3.77 23.30
N VAL A 127 6.45 -3.76 22.96
CA VAL A 127 5.39 -3.16 23.78
C VAL A 127 5.30 -3.86 25.14
N HIS A 128 5.33 -5.19 25.20
CA HIS A 128 5.35 -5.93 26.46
C HIS A 128 6.59 -5.60 27.32
N GLN A 129 7.76 -5.39 26.70
CA GLN A 129 8.95 -4.99 27.44
C GLN A 129 8.82 -3.56 27.99
N LEU A 130 8.37 -2.59 27.18
CA LEU A 130 8.12 -1.21 27.64
C LEU A 130 7.08 -1.17 28.77
N MET A 131 5.99 -1.94 28.65
CA MET A 131 4.99 -2.07 29.73
C MET A 131 5.61 -2.65 31.01
N LYS A 132 6.50 -3.64 30.89
CA LYS A 132 7.18 -4.26 32.04
C LYS A 132 8.16 -3.30 32.71
N GLU A 133 8.88 -2.49 31.92
CA GLU A 133 9.78 -1.44 32.42
C GLU A 133 9.01 -0.32 33.11
N GLU A 134 7.89 0.15 32.55
CA GLU A 134 7.03 1.16 33.19
C GLU A 134 6.35 0.64 34.46
N VAL A 135 5.91 -0.63 34.49
CA VAL A 135 5.40 -1.26 35.72
C VAL A 135 6.50 -1.35 36.79
N ALA A 136 7.73 -1.71 36.41
CA ALA A 136 8.86 -1.73 37.35
C ALA A 136 9.18 -0.32 37.88
N ASN A 137 9.26 0.69 37.01
CA ASN A 137 9.48 2.08 37.37
C ASN A 137 8.40 2.61 38.32
N ALA A 138 7.12 2.28 38.06
CA ALA A 138 6.01 2.66 38.93
C ALA A 138 6.07 1.97 40.30
N VAL A 139 6.46 0.68 40.35
CA VAL A 139 6.68 -0.06 41.60
C VAL A 139 7.83 0.52 42.41
N ASP A 140 8.96 0.85 41.78
CA ASP A 140 10.11 1.45 42.47
C ASP A 140 9.81 2.86 42.97
N GLN A 141 9.13 3.70 42.17
CA GLN A 141 8.71 5.04 42.59
C GLN A 141 7.70 5.00 43.75
N THR A 142 6.70 4.11 43.70
CA THR A 142 5.74 3.97 44.79
C THR A 142 6.38 3.37 46.04
N GLY A 143 7.23 2.35 45.89
CA GLY A 143 8.05 1.77 46.95
C GLY A 143 8.92 2.82 47.65
N GLY A 144 9.64 3.66 46.89
CA GLY A 144 10.44 4.76 47.42
C GLY A 144 9.61 5.81 48.19
N ARG A 145 8.40 6.15 47.71
CA ARG A 145 7.47 7.03 48.45
C ARG A 145 7.04 6.41 49.78
N TYR A 146 6.66 5.12 49.80
CA TYR A 146 6.28 4.42 51.03
C TYR A 146 7.45 4.27 52.00
N GLU A 147 8.65 3.94 51.53
CA GLU A 147 9.83 3.82 52.37
C GLU A 147 10.24 5.18 52.98
N GLY A 148 10.08 6.27 52.22
CA GLY A 148 10.24 7.65 52.68
C GLY A 148 9.25 8.01 53.80
N GLU A 149 7.97 7.66 53.64
CA GLU A 149 6.96 7.91 54.68
C GLU A 149 7.18 7.02 55.91
N ILE A 150 7.60 5.76 55.75
CA ILE A 150 8.01 4.90 56.88
C ILE A 150 9.19 5.55 57.65
N LYS A 151 10.19 6.11 56.95
CA LYS A 151 11.30 6.84 57.57
C LYS A 151 10.82 8.12 58.29
N ARG A 152 9.85 8.84 57.73
CA ARG A 152 9.22 10.02 58.35
C ARG A 152 8.45 9.67 59.62
N LEU A 153 7.62 8.61 59.56
CA LEU A 153 6.83 8.11 60.68
C LEU A 153 7.74 7.61 61.82
N LYS A 154 8.80 6.84 61.52
CA LYS A 154 9.81 6.44 62.52
C LYS A 154 10.41 7.65 63.25
N LYS A 155 10.85 8.68 62.51
CA LYS A 155 11.33 9.96 63.09
C LYS A 155 10.28 10.75 63.87
N LEU A 156 8.99 10.51 63.64
CA LEU A 156 7.91 11.11 64.43
C LEU A 156 7.68 10.32 65.72
N THR A 157 7.68 8.98 65.66
CA THR A 157 7.63 8.10 66.83
C THR A 157 8.81 8.36 67.78
N GLU A 158 10.03 8.44 67.25
CA GLU A 158 11.23 8.78 68.04
C GLU A 158 11.11 10.13 68.76
N ARG A 159 10.55 11.15 68.10
CA ARG A 159 10.29 12.47 68.73
C ARG A 159 9.21 12.40 69.79
N LEU A 160 8.09 11.72 69.52
CA LEU A 160 7.02 11.55 70.49
C LEU A 160 7.47 10.74 71.71
N ASP A 161 8.36 9.76 71.53
CA ASP A 161 8.94 9.02 72.65
C ASP A 161 9.98 9.83 73.42
N ALA A 162 10.76 10.70 72.76
CA ALA A 162 11.62 11.68 73.43
C ALA A 162 10.79 12.71 74.24
N GLU A 163 9.67 13.20 73.69
CA GLU A 163 8.72 14.06 74.42
C GLU A 163 8.09 13.33 75.61
N LYS A 164 7.64 12.07 75.45
CA LYS A 164 7.16 11.25 76.58
C LYS A 164 8.23 11.08 77.66
N GLN A 165 9.49 10.83 77.29
CA GLN A 165 10.60 10.75 78.25
C GLN A 165 10.86 12.08 78.95
N HIS A 166 10.75 13.20 78.23
CA HIS A 166 10.85 14.54 78.81
C HIS A 166 9.72 14.82 79.82
N TYR A 167 8.46 14.52 79.45
CA TYR A 167 7.31 14.64 80.37
C TYR A 167 7.40 13.71 81.58
N ARG A 168 7.93 12.48 81.43
CA ARG A 168 8.22 11.59 82.57
C ARG A 168 9.24 12.20 83.53
N LYS A 169 10.36 12.73 83.02
CA LYS A 169 11.37 13.42 83.84
C LYS A 169 10.82 14.66 84.55
N LEU A 170 9.93 15.42 83.90
CA LEU A 170 9.23 16.54 84.53
C LEU A 170 8.30 16.06 85.66
N TYR A 171 7.57 14.96 85.45
CA TYR A 171 6.69 14.37 86.45
C TYR A 171 7.46 13.79 87.65
N GLU A 172 8.57 13.08 87.40
CA GLU A 172 9.51 12.58 88.42
C GLU A 172 10.07 13.74 89.25
N ARG A 173 10.56 14.80 88.60
CA ARG A 173 11.02 16.02 89.27
C ARG A 173 9.92 16.70 90.09
N GLN A 174 8.68 16.72 89.59
CA GLN A 174 7.55 17.31 90.31
C GLN A 174 7.16 16.48 91.54
N LEU A 175 7.34 15.16 91.50
CA LEU A 175 7.27 14.27 92.65
C LEU A 175 8.37 14.56 93.66
N GLU A 176 9.63 14.67 93.23
CA GLU A 176 10.76 15.05 94.11
C GLU A 176 10.55 16.42 94.77
N GLU A 177 10.10 17.43 94.01
CA GLU A 177 9.74 18.76 94.54
C GLU A 177 8.53 18.71 95.49
N SER A 178 7.65 17.71 95.38
CA SER A 178 6.56 17.47 96.33
C SER A 178 7.00 16.74 97.60
N ASP A 179 7.94 15.78 97.50
CA ASP A 179 8.52 15.07 98.65
C ASP A 179 9.46 15.95 99.47
N ILE A 180 10.10 16.95 98.85
CA ILE A 180 10.83 18.01 99.55
C ILE A 180 9.86 18.95 100.27
N ARG A 181 8.69 19.25 99.68
CA ARG A 181 7.66 20.11 100.28
C ARG A 181 6.88 19.44 101.42
N ASN A 182 6.68 18.12 101.34
CA ASN A 182 5.94 17.33 102.34
C ASN A 182 6.80 16.82 103.52
N LYS A 183 8.06 17.24 103.64
CA LYS A 183 8.94 16.92 104.78
C LYS A 183 9.07 18.04 105.82
N GLY A 184 8.34 19.15 105.65
CA GLY A 184 8.14 20.17 106.67
C GLY A 184 6.69 20.21 107.16
N GLU A 185 6.52 20.26 108.48
CA GLU A 185 5.25 20.57 109.18
C GLU A 185 4.10 19.53 109.06
N SER A 186 4.17 18.54 109.95
CA SER A 186 2.98 17.83 110.45
C SER A 186 2.41 18.59 111.64
N LEU A 187 1.10 18.88 111.67
CA LEU A 187 0.28 19.05 112.90
C LEU A 187 -1.24 19.20 112.59
N LEU A 188 -2.07 18.49 113.37
CA LEU A 188 -3.53 18.66 113.58
C LEU A 188 -4.57 18.16 112.54
N ASN A 189 -4.95 16.88 112.72
CA ASN A 189 -6.31 16.28 112.81
C ASN A 189 -7.46 16.51 111.79
N PRO A 190 -8.39 15.52 111.65
CA PRO A 190 -9.30 15.40 110.49
C PRO A 190 -10.78 15.72 110.76
N GLY A 191 -11.53 16.08 109.71
CA GLY A 191 -13.00 16.05 109.72
C GLY A 191 -13.68 16.89 108.64
N VAL A 192 -14.92 16.51 108.28
CA VAL A 192 -15.84 17.15 107.30
C VAL A 192 -15.42 16.96 105.81
N LEU A 193 -15.86 15.94 105.07
CA LEU A 193 -17.22 15.51 104.62
C LEU A 193 -17.76 16.19 103.33
N SER A 194 -18.42 15.34 102.52
CA SER A 194 -19.50 15.62 101.55
C SER A 194 -19.14 16.27 100.20
N VAL A 195 -19.06 15.56 99.07
CA VAL A 195 -20.15 14.90 98.27
C VAL A 195 -21.11 15.90 97.56
N VAL A 196 -21.46 15.59 96.30
CA VAL A 196 -22.36 16.29 95.33
C VAL A 196 -21.70 17.46 94.58
N THR A 197 -21.44 17.51 93.26
CA THR A 197 -21.94 16.90 91.99
C THR A 197 -23.37 17.26 91.54
N LYS A 198 -23.51 18.29 90.69
CA LYS A 198 -24.61 18.59 89.70
C LYS A 198 -24.34 20.01 89.12
N SER A 199 -24.60 20.39 87.87
CA SER A 199 -24.92 19.73 86.57
C SER A 199 -24.74 20.81 85.47
N LEU A 200 -24.33 20.51 84.21
CA LEU A 200 -25.13 20.19 83.00
C LEU A 200 -24.16 20.35 81.78
N ALA A 201 -24.29 19.72 80.60
CA ALA A 201 -25.29 18.79 80.05
C ALA A 201 -24.71 17.89 78.90
N LYS A 202 -25.35 16.72 78.70
CA LYS A 202 -25.47 15.86 77.46
C LYS A 202 -24.18 15.39 76.73
N ARG A 203 -23.89 14.10 76.46
CA ARG A 203 -24.65 12.90 75.97
C ARG A 203 -25.19 13.04 74.52
N VAL A 204 -25.11 12.06 73.59
CA VAL A 204 -24.78 10.59 73.64
C VAL A 204 -24.36 10.09 72.21
N PRO A 205 -23.84 8.85 72.00
CA PRO A 205 -23.02 8.49 70.83
C PRO A 205 -23.59 7.42 69.84
N SER A 206 -22.72 6.96 68.91
CA SER A 206 -22.65 5.65 68.21
C SER A 206 -23.69 5.24 67.18
N LEU A 207 -23.24 4.87 65.95
CA LEU A 207 -23.23 3.51 65.38
C LEU A 207 -22.81 3.49 63.88
N SER A 208 -22.23 2.37 63.43
CA SER A 208 -21.89 1.96 62.05
C SER A 208 -22.61 0.61 61.76
N PRO A 209 -22.72 0.01 60.54
CA PRO A 209 -21.71 0.01 59.43
C PRO A 209 -22.19 -0.18 57.95
N SER A 210 -21.20 -0.28 57.02
CA SER A 210 -21.24 -0.93 55.68
C SER A 210 -22.04 -0.23 54.55
N THR A 211 -21.62 -0.18 53.27
CA THR A 211 -20.83 -1.11 52.41
C THR A 211 -20.02 -0.39 51.29
N LEU A 212 -19.03 -1.08 50.69
CA LEU A 212 -18.45 -1.01 49.32
C LEU A 212 -18.43 0.36 48.54
N SER A 213 -17.34 0.84 47.89
CA SER A 213 -16.11 0.20 47.37
C SER A 213 -14.90 1.16 47.27
N THR A 214 -13.70 0.58 47.18
CA THR A 214 -12.36 1.13 46.87
C THR A 214 -12.11 1.44 45.37
N PRO A 215 -10.96 2.03 44.94
CA PRO A 215 -10.08 3.04 45.57
C PRO A 215 -9.51 4.11 44.57
N GLU A 216 -8.49 4.89 45.02
CA GLU A 216 -7.48 5.61 44.22
C GLU A 216 -7.90 6.88 43.43
N LYS A 217 -7.08 7.92 43.23
CA LYS A 217 -5.61 8.08 43.46
C LYS A 217 -5.24 9.53 43.86
N ALA A 218 -4.21 9.65 44.69
CA ALA A 218 -3.48 10.87 45.06
C ALA A 218 -1.97 10.58 44.84
N SER A 219 -1.04 11.48 44.50
CA SER A 219 -1.07 12.91 44.13
C SER A 219 0.27 13.29 43.47
N HIS A 220 0.33 14.51 42.91
CA HIS A 220 1.52 15.33 42.57
C HIS A 220 2.33 14.87 41.34
N ASN A 221 2.37 15.68 40.27
CA ASN A 221 2.95 17.03 40.09
C ASN A 221 4.46 17.01 39.88
N THR A 222 4.90 17.48 38.71
CA THR A 222 5.76 18.69 38.59
C THR A 222 5.85 19.16 37.14
N SER A 223 5.42 20.39 36.85
CA SER A 223 6.11 21.27 35.90
C SER A 223 5.76 22.74 36.16
N PHE A 224 6.63 23.63 35.69
CA PHE A 224 6.63 25.07 35.95
C PHE A 224 5.64 25.84 35.03
N GLY A 225 5.28 27.07 35.42
CA GLY A 225 4.67 28.07 34.51
C GLY A 225 5.73 28.78 33.64
N PRO A 226 5.43 29.92 32.97
CA PRO A 226 4.37 30.89 33.29
C PRO A 226 3.54 31.44 32.09
N GLN A 227 2.78 32.51 32.39
CA GLN A 227 1.74 33.24 31.63
C GLN A 227 2.13 33.80 30.24
N PRO A 228 1.14 34.08 29.35
CA PRO A 228 1.32 34.81 28.10
C PRO A 228 1.22 36.34 28.26
N SER A 229 1.67 37.09 27.26
CA SER A 229 1.42 38.54 27.12
C SER A 229 0.82 38.87 25.75
N SER A 230 -0.05 39.88 25.75
CA SER A 230 -0.79 40.41 24.60
C SER A 230 0.10 41.03 23.52
N LEU A 231 -0.28 40.88 22.25
CA LEU A 231 0.06 41.81 21.17
C LEU A 231 -1.17 42.08 20.31
N ILE A 232 -1.39 43.36 19.99
CA ILE A 232 -2.43 43.86 19.09
C ILE A 232 -1.73 44.49 17.88
N VAL A 233 -2.09 44.00 16.69
CA VAL A 233 -2.17 44.65 15.36
C VAL A 233 -1.05 45.62 14.93
N ASP A 234 -0.49 45.35 13.74
CA ASP A 234 -0.19 46.38 12.74
C ASP A 234 -0.77 45.97 11.37
N SER A 235 -1.11 46.95 10.53
CA SER A 235 -2.04 46.80 9.40
C SER A 235 -1.45 47.27 8.06
N GLU A 236 -0.43 46.58 7.55
CA GLU A 236 0.30 46.95 6.32
C GLU A 236 0.54 45.76 5.36
N ASN A 237 -0.50 44.96 5.02
CA ASN A 237 -0.30 43.73 4.21
C ASN A 237 -1.29 43.51 3.04
N LEU A 238 -2.15 44.49 2.71
CA LEU A 238 -3.14 44.31 1.63
C LEU A 238 -2.65 44.84 0.27
N GLU A 239 -1.89 45.94 0.25
CA GLU A 239 -1.48 46.62 -0.98
C GLU A 239 -0.41 45.83 -1.76
N ASP A 240 0.58 45.27 -1.06
CA ASP A 240 1.60 44.38 -1.65
C ASP A 240 1.00 43.06 -2.17
N SER A 241 -0.04 42.53 -1.51
CA SER A 241 -0.74 41.32 -1.97
C SER A 241 -1.48 41.56 -3.29
N MET A 242 -2.12 42.73 -3.45
CA MET A 242 -2.76 43.11 -4.72
C MET A 242 -1.75 43.32 -5.84
N LYS A 243 -0.62 43.96 -5.53
CA LYS A 243 0.45 44.21 -6.51
C LYS A 243 1.07 42.91 -7.02
N LYS A 244 1.34 41.96 -6.12
CA LYS A 244 1.85 40.63 -6.48
C LYS A 244 0.87 39.83 -7.33
N ALA A 245 -0.43 39.86 -7.01
CA ALA A 245 -1.46 39.21 -7.82
C ALA A 245 -1.57 39.80 -9.24
N GLN A 246 -1.29 41.09 -9.40
CA GLN A 246 -1.22 41.76 -10.71
C GLN A 246 0.00 41.28 -11.51
N GLU A 247 1.18 41.22 -10.88
CA GLU A 247 2.43 40.73 -11.48
C GLU A 247 2.33 39.25 -11.90
N ASP A 248 1.72 38.39 -11.08
CA ASP A 248 1.47 36.97 -11.40
C ASP A 248 0.49 36.82 -12.59
N ALA A 249 -0.53 37.69 -12.70
CA ALA A 249 -1.48 37.67 -13.81
C ALA A 249 -0.87 38.13 -15.15
N ASP A 250 0.05 39.10 -15.11
CA ASP A 250 0.78 39.56 -16.30
C ASP A 250 1.83 38.54 -16.76
N LEU A 251 2.49 37.82 -15.83
CA LEU A 251 3.35 36.70 -16.16
C LEU A 251 2.57 35.57 -16.86
N LEU A 252 1.37 35.24 -16.38
CA LEU A 252 0.50 34.24 -17.01
C LEU A 252 0.07 34.66 -18.43
N ARG A 253 -0.31 35.93 -18.64
CA ARG A 253 -0.59 36.46 -20.00
C ARG A 253 0.59 36.27 -20.95
N SER A 254 1.81 36.58 -20.50
CA SER A 254 3.03 36.46 -21.32
C SER A 254 3.35 35.04 -21.81
N LEU A 255 2.78 34.01 -21.16
CA LEU A 255 2.94 32.61 -21.53
C LEU A 255 1.74 32.06 -22.32
N VAL A 256 0.54 32.60 -22.10
CA VAL A 256 -0.70 32.12 -22.74
C VAL A 256 -0.87 32.71 -24.13
N GLU A 257 -0.61 34.02 -24.33
CA GLU A 257 -0.80 34.66 -25.65
C GLU A 257 0.00 33.97 -26.78
N PRO A 258 1.30 33.61 -26.62
CA PRO A 258 2.04 32.89 -27.66
C PRO A 258 1.47 31.50 -27.99
N LEU A 259 0.92 30.80 -26.98
CA LEU A 259 0.30 29.48 -27.17
C LEU A 259 -1.06 29.59 -27.86
N GLU A 260 -1.84 30.64 -27.59
CA GLU A 260 -3.09 30.92 -28.29
C GLU A 260 -2.85 31.28 -29.77
N GLU A 261 -1.80 32.06 -30.06
CA GLU A 261 -1.36 32.36 -31.44
C GLU A 261 -0.90 31.09 -32.18
N GLU A 262 -0.11 30.22 -31.54
CA GLU A 262 0.36 28.98 -32.15
C GLU A 262 -0.81 27.99 -32.41
N ILE A 263 -1.77 27.89 -31.49
CA ILE A 263 -3.02 27.14 -31.68
C ILE A 263 -3.85 27.73 -32.83
N HIS A 264 -3.89 29.05 -32.99
CA HIS A 264 -4.59 29.69 -34.11
C HIS A 264 -3.93 29.38 -35.45
N ALA A 265 -2.59 29.49 -35.53
CA ALA A 265 -1.81 29.17 -36.72
C ALA A 265 -1.96 27.69 -37.14
N LEU A 266 -1.96 26.77 -36.17
CA LEU A 266 -2.22 25.34 -36.43
C LEU A 266 -3.64 25.09 -36.95
N LYS A 267 -4.66 25.76 -36.38
CA LYS A 267 -6.05 25.67 -36.86
C LYS A 267 -6.22 26.20 -38.28
N GLU A 268 -5.56 27.29 -38.66
CA GLU A 268 -5.58 27.78 -40.04
C GLU A 268 -4.86 26.84 -41.00
N LYS A 269 -3.74 26.24 -40.58
CA LYS A 269 -2.98 25.28 -41.40
C LYS A 269 -3.80 24.02 -41.70
N ILE A 270 -4.53 23.50 -40.71
CA ILE A 270 -5.47 22.38 -40.89
C ILE A 270 -6.59 22.76 -41.87
N ARG A 271 -7.22 23.93 -41.72
CA ARG A 271 -8.27 24.40 -42.65
C ARG A 271 -7.74 24.56 -44.08
N ALA A 272 -6.50 24.99 -44.26
CA ALA A 272 -5.87 25.10 -45.57
C ALA A 272 -5.63 23.72 -46.21
N GLN A 273 -5.22 22.72 -45.44
CA GLN A 273 -5.05 21.34 -45.92
C GLN A 273 -6.40 20.69 -46.24
N ASP A 274 -7.44 20.88 -45.43
CA ASP A 274 -8.82 20.44 -45.74
C ASP A 274 -9.40 21.08 -47.01
N ALA A 275 -9.02 22.33 -47.30
CA ALA A 275 -9.40 23.01 -48.54
C ALA A 275 -8.66 22.45 -49.76
N GLN A 276 -7.39 22.08 -49.61
CA GLN A 276 -6.60 21.42 -50.66
C GLN A 276 -7.11 20.00 -50.94
N LEU A 277 -7.43 19.22 -49.92
CA LEU A 277 -8.04 17.88 -50.06
C LEU A 277 -9.36 17.96 -50.83
N ARG A 278 -10.28 18.84 -50.43
CA ARG A 278 -11.55 19.03 -51.14
C ARG A 278 -11.39 19.56 -52.57
N ALA A 279 -10.35 20.34 -52.86
CA ALA A 279 -10.03 20.75 -54.22
C ALA A 279 -9.55 19.57 -55.09
N HIS A 280 -8.75 18.65 -54.53
CA HIS A 280 -8.35 17.43 -55.22
C HIS A 280 -9.52 16.46 -55.44
N GLU A 281 -10.39 16.27 -54.43
CA GLU A 281 -11.62 15.48 -54.57
C GLU A 281 -12.54 16.05 -55.66
N ALA A 282 -12.70 17.39 -55.73
CA ALA A 282 -13.48 18.05 -56.77
C ALA A 282 -12.86 17.89 -58.18
N GLN A 283 -11.52 17.93 -58.29
CA GLN A 283 -10.83 17.64 -59.56
C GLN A 283 -10.99 16.18 -59.99
N GLN A 284 -10.96 15.24 -59.04
CA GLN A 284 -11.14 13.81 -59.32
C GLN A 284 -12.59 13.50 -59.72
N ALA A 285 -13.58 14.16 -59.10
CA ALA A 285 -14.98 14.10 -59.52
C ALA A 285 -15.21 14.67 -60.94
N ALA A 286 -14.55 15.77 -61.29
CA ALA A 286 -14.64 16.36 -62.63
C ALA A 286 -14.07 15.46 -63.75
N ALA A 287 -13.09 14.61 -63.43
CA ALA A 287 -12.51 13.66 -64.39
C ALA A 287 -13.43 12.48 -64.75
N LEU A 288 -14.48 12.21 -63.96
CA LEU A 288 -15.38 11.06 -64.14
C LEU A 288 -16.57 11.31 -65.08
N HIS A 289 -16.85 12.56 -65.47
CA HIS A 289 -17.92 12.88 -66.43
C HIS A 289 -17.42 12.89 -67.88
N THR A 290 -17.25 11.71 -68.46
CA THR A 290 -16.92 11.53 -69.90
C THR A 290 -18.08 11.86 -70.85
N ALA A 291 -19.31 11.99 -70.34
CA ALA A 291 -20.52 12.17 -71.15
C ALA A 291 -20.62 13.55 -71.85
N ASP A 292 -20.19 14.63 -71.21
CA ASP A 292 -20.37 16.00 -71.73
C ASP A 292 -19.37 16.38 -72.84
N LEU A 293 -18.30 15.60 -73.04
CA LEU A 293 -17.27 15.88 -74.03
C LEU A 293 -17.66 15.51 -75.48
N VAL A 294 -18.74 14.76 -75.67
CA VAL A 294 -19.19 14.29 -77.00
C VAL A 294 -20.23 15.21 -77.62
N ALA A 295 -21.05 15.88 -76.80
CA ALA A 295 -22.17 16.71 -77.26
C ALA A 295 -21.77 17.88 -78.20
N PRO A 296 -20.64 18.60 -78.00
CA PRO A 296 -20.27 19.72 -78.88
C PRO A 296 -19.74 19.28 -80.25
N LEU A 297 -19.19 18.06 -80.37
CA LEU A 297 -18.54 17.57 -81.59
C LEU A 297 -19.52 17.21 -82.72
N LEU A 298 -20.83 17.13 -82.42
CA LEU A 298 -21.87 16.75 -83.38
C LEU A 298 -22.70 17.94 -83.89
N GLN A 299 -22.29 19.19 -83.60
CA GLN A 299 -22.96 20.39 -84.12
C GLN A 299 -21.99 21.32 -84.86
N GLY A 300 -21.94 21.19 -86.19
CA GLY A 300 -21.63 22.31 -87.08
C GLY A 300 -20.16 22.65 -87.35
N THR A 301 -19.21 21.72 -87.18
CA THR A 301 -17.80 21.93 -87.58
C THR A 301 -17.36 20.95 -88.67
N ASP A 302 -16.35 21.37 -89.45
CA ASP A 302 -15.87 20.64 -90.62
C ASP A 302 -15.21 19.30 -90.24
N THR A 303 -15.44 18.26 -91.03
CA THR A 303 -14.98 16.88 -90.75
C THR A 303 -13.46 16.79 -90.64
N ALA A 304 -12.73 17.62 -91.40
CA ALA A 304 -11.28 17.71 -91.30
C ALA A 304 -10.79 18.22 -89.93
N GLN A 305 -11.50 19.17 -89.31
CA GLN A 305 -11.14 19.68 -87.98
C GLN A 305 -11.44 18.66 -86.89
N VAL A 306 -12.55 17.93 -87.00
CA VAL A 306 -12.88 16.85 -86.06
C VAL A 306 -11.86 15.72 -86.12
N VAL A 307 -11.42 15.31 -87.31
CA VAL A 307 -10.35 14.30 -87.46
C VAL A 307 -9.01 14.80 -86.92
N GLN A 308 -8.63 16.05 -87.18
CA GLN A 308 -7.40 16.64 -86.64
C GLN A 308 -7.42 16.69 -85.10
N GLN A 309 -8.53 17.14 -84.49
CA GLN A 309 -8.69 17.17 -83.03
C GLN A 309 -8.69 15.77 -82.43
N LEU A 310 -9.25 14.77 -83.11
CA LEU A 310 -9.17 13.38 -82.66
C LEU A 310 -7.74 12.83 -82.75
N ASP A 311 -6.99 13.11 -83.81
CA ASP A 311 -5.59 12.67 -83.96
C ASP A 311 -4.65 13.33 -82.92
N ASP A 312 -4.81 14.63 -82.67
CA ASP A 312 -4.04 15.35 -81.64
C ASP A 312 -4.39 14.84 -80.22
N LYS A 313 -5.67 14.52 -79.97
CA LYS A 313 -6.12 13.93 -78.70
C LYS A 313 -5.65 12.47 -78.55
N LEU A 314 -5.59 11.72 -79.65
CA LEU A 314 -5.07 10.34 -79.67
C LEU A 314 -3.56 10.32 -79.41
N LYS A 315 -2.79 11.25 -80.01
CA LYS A 315 -1.38 11.48 -79.66
C LYS A 315 -1.19 11.84 -78.20
N GLY A 316 -2.03 12.73 -77.65
CA GLY A 316 -2.05 13.06 -76.23
C GLY A 316 -2.23 11.82 -75.35
N MET A 317 -3.24 10.99 -75.66
CA MET A 317 -3.50 9.73 -74.95
C MET A 317 -2.40 8.68 -75.12
N CYS A 318 -1.75 8.60 -76.29
CA CYS A 318 -0.59 7.73 -76.49
C CYS A 318 0.60 8.20 -75.64
N SER A 319 0.87 9.51 -75.56
CA SER A 319 1.94 10.05 -74.74
C SER A 319 1.71 9.85 -73.24
N THR A 320 0.47 9.95 -72.75
CA THR A 320 0.16 9.64 -71.34
C THR A 320 0.24 8.14 -71.07
N LEU A 321 -0.14 7.28 -72.03
CA LEU A 321 0.02 5.83 -71.92
C LEU A 321 1.49 5.39 -71.89
N GLU A 322 2.38 6.07 -72.61
CA GLU A 322 3.83 5.80 -72.53
C GLU A 322 4.44 6.30 -71.21
N ALA A 323 3.98 7.43 -70.68
CA ALA A 323 4.37 7.89 -69.34
C ALA A 323 3.91 6.91 -68.24
N GLU A 324 2.69 6.38 -68.32
CA GLU A 324 2.17 5.33 -67.42
C GLU A 324 2.93 4.00 -67.55
N LYS A 325 3.37 3.63 -68.76
CA LYS A 325 4.23 2.44 -68.93
C LYS A 325 5.60 2.64 -68.29
N ALA A 326 6.18 3.83 -68.38
CA ALA A 326 7.45 4.16 -67.75
C ALA A 326 7.33 4.17 -66.21
N SER A 327 6.33 4.84 -65.64
CA SER A 327 6.10 4.86 -64.19
C SER A 327 5.81 3.46 -63.62
N ARG A 328 5.13 2.60 -64.39
CA ARG A 328 4.92 1.20 -64.03
C ARG A 328 6.19 0.37 -64.05
N ALA A 329 7.08 0.56 -65.03
CA ALA A 329 8.39 -0.10 -65.06
C ALA A 329 9.27 0.33 -63.88
N ASP A 330 9.24 1.61 -63.50
CA ASP A 330 9.92 2.11 -62.32
C ASP A 330 9.34 1.50 -61.02
N LEU A 331 8.01 1.38 -60.91
CA LEU A 331 7.35 0.72 -59.78
C LEU A 331 7.68 -0.77 -59.68
N GLU A 332 7.77 -1.48 -60.81
CA GLU A 332 8.19 -2.88 -60.87
C GLU A 332 9.66 -3.02 -60.41
N LEU A 333 10.54 -2.09 -60.80
CA LEU A 333 11.92 -2.02 -60.31
C LEU A 333 12.01 -1.72 -58.80
N TYR A 334 11.25 -0.74 -58.28
CA TYR A 334 11.18 -0.47 -56.84
C TYR A 334 10.67 -1.68 -56.07
N THR A 335 9.67 -2.38 -56.59
CA THR A 335 9.12 -3.60 -55.98
C THR A 335 10.17 -4.72 -55.95
N ALA A 336 10.95 -4.89 -57.02
CA ALA A 336 12.06 -5.85 -57.05
C ALA A 336 13.17 -5.51 -56.04
N ILE A 337 13.55 -4.24 -55.92
CA ILE A 337 14.54 -3.77 -54.94
C ILE A 337 14.03 -4.00 -53.51
N LEU A 338 12.78 -3.63 -53.21
CA LEU A 338 12.17 -3.83 -51.90
C LEU A 338 12.05 -5.32 -51.54
N ASN A 339 11.71 -6.18 -52.50
CA ASN A 339 11.71 -7.63 -52.27
C ASN A 339 13.13 -8.17 -52.00
N THR A 340 14.15 -7.67 -52.70
CA THR A 340 15.56 -8.04 -52.47
C THR A 340 16.07 -7.56 -51.10
N GLN A 341 15.65 -6.38 -50.65
CA GLN A 341 15.94 -5.88 -49.31
C GLN A 341 15.19 -6.70 -48.24
N LYS A 342 13.93 -7.07 -48.50
CA LYS A 342 13.13 -7.93 -47.62
C LYS A 342 13.78 -9.31 -47.45
N THR A 343 14.26 -9.96 -48.51
CA THR A 343 14.96 -11.25 -48.38
C THR A 343 16.25 -11.09 -47.57
N ALA A 344 17.10 -10.11 -47.90
CA ALA A 344 18.34 -9.87 -47.16
C ALA A 344 18.13 -9.58 -45.66
N LEU A 345 17.07 -8.83 -45.30
CA LEU A 345 16.68 -8.62 -43.90
C LEU A 345 16.11 -9.89 -43.24
N THR A 346 15.41 -10.74 -44.00
CA THR A 346 14.91 -12.03 -43.49
C THR A 346 16.08 -12.96 -43.19
N ASP A 347 17.06 -13.06 -44.10
CA ASP A 347 18.28 -13.86 -43.93
C ASP A 347 19.13 -13.38 -42.73
N GLU A 348 19.16 -12.07 -42.46
CA GLU A 348 19.82 -11.50 -41.28
C GLU A 348 19.08 -11.88 -39.99
N VAL A 349 17.75 -11.78 -39.97
CA VAL A 349 16.90 -12.17 -38.83
C VAL A 349 17.05 -13.65 -38.52
N ASP A 350 17.07 -14.51 -39.53
CA ASP A 350 17.23 -15.96 -39.34
C ASP A 350 18.65 -16.33 -38.88
N ARG A 351 19.69 -15.63 -39.35
CA ARG A 351 21.05 -15.79 -38.82
C ARG A 351 21.15 -15.36 -37.35
N LEU A 352 20.52 -14.25 -36.98
CA LEU A 352 20.46 -13.78 -35.59
C LEU A 352 19.67 -14.75 -34.70
N ARG A 353 18.57 -15.34 -35.21
CA ARG A 353 17.84 -16.42 -34.52
C ARG A 353 18.72 -17.63 -34.27
N SER A 354 19.47 -18.10 -35.27
CA SER A 354 20.40 -19.22 -35.13
C SER A 354 21.48 -18.95 -34.07
N GLN A 355 22.11 -17.76 -34.10
CA GLN A 355 23.08 -17.35 -33.08
C GLN A 355 22.46 -17.28 -31.68
N MET A 356 21.21 -16.84 -31.55
CA MET A 356 20.50 -16.82 -30.26
C MET A 356 20.16 -18.24 -29.77
N THR A 357 19.84 -19.19 -30.66
CA THR A 357 19.64 -20.59 -30.26
C THR A 357 20.96 -21.26 -29.81
N GLU A 358 22.07 -20.99 -30.51
CA GLU A 358 23.40 -21.47 -30.10
C GLU A 358 23.83 -20.90 -28.74
N LEU A 359 23.64 -19.60 -28.51
CA LEU A 359 23.94 -18.95 -27.23
C LEU A 359 23.07 -19.50 -26.08
N ARG A 360 21.77 -19.74 -26.32
CA ARG A 360 20.88 -20.39 -25.34
C ARG A 360 21.37 -21.79 -25.00
N GLN A 361 21.72 -22.60 -26.01
CA GLN A 361 22.23 -23.94 -25.80
C GLN A 361 23.54 -23.94 -25.00
N SER A 362 24.47 -23.04 -25.34
CA SER A 362 25.73 -22.85 -24.60
C SER A 362 25.45 -22.50 -23.13
N TYR A 363 24.61 -21.49 -22.88
CA TYR A 363 24.23 -21.08 -21.52
C TYR A 363 23.55 -22.21 -20.73
N GLU A 364 22.67 -23.01 -21.35
CA GLU A 364 22.07 -24.17 -20.70
C GLU A 364 23.09 -25.26 -20.36
N THR A 365 24.08 -25.50 -21.22
CA THR A 365 25.16 -26.45 -20.92
C THR A 365 26.03 -25.96 -19.76
N GLU A 366 26.39 -24.69 -19.71
CA GLU A 366 27.14 -24.08 -18.59
C GLU A 366 26.31 -24.11 -17.28
N ARG A 367 25.03 -23.77 -17.35
CA ARG A 367 24.08 -23.87 -16.21
C ARG A 367 23.86 -25.32 -15.74
N ARG A 368 24.01 -26.32 -16.61
CA ARG A 368 24.01 -27.74 -16.24
C ARG A 368 25.31 -28.10 -15.52
N GLN A 369 26.46 -27.80 -16.12
CA GLN A 369 27.79 -28.02 -15.54
C GLN A 369 27.95 -27.35 -14.16
N HIS A 370 27.47 -26.12 -13.98
CA HIS A 370 27.49 -25.43 -12.69
C HIS A 370 26.61 -26.12 -11.63
N ARG A 371 25.46 -26.69 -12.02
CA ARG A 371 24.61 -27.48 -11.10
C ARG A 371 25.29 -28.80 -10.72
N ASP A 372 25.92 -29.48 -11.67
CA ASP A 372 26.65 -30.72 -11.42
C ASP A 372 27.88 -30.48 -10.52
N LEU A 373 28.58 -29.36 -10.73
CA LEU A 373 29.68 -28.91 -9.88
C LEU A 373 29.19 -28.56 -8.46
N LYS A 374 28.06 -27.85 -8.33
CA LYS A 374 27.45 -27.57 -7.03
C LYS A 374 27.06 -28.86 -6.30
N HIS A 375 26.45 -29.82 -7.01
CA HIS A 375 26.04 -31.09 -6.40
C HIS A 375 27.25 -31.95 -5.98
N THR A 376 28.33 -31.99 -6.77
CA THR A 376 29.56 -32.69 -6.39
C THR A 376 30.25 -32.03 -5.20
N TRP A 377 30.30 -30.69 -5.13
CA TRP A 377 30.76 -29.97 -3.94
C TRP A 377 29.90 -30.24 -2.69
N GLN A 378 28.58 -30.29 -2.82
CA GLN A 378 27.69 -30.65 -1.71
C GLN A 378 27.98 -32.07 -1.22
N ARG A 379 28.04 -33.07 -2.12
CA ARG A 379 28.41 -34.45 -1.74
C ARG A 379 29.77 -34.53 -1.05
N ALA A 380 30.77 -33.81 -1.54
CA ALA A 380 32.10 -33.78 -0.92
C ALA A 380 32.08 -33.16 0.48
N ASN A 381 31.30 -32.08 0.68
CA ASN A 381 31.11 -31.45 1.99
C ASN A 381 30.33 -32.37 2.95
N ASP A 382 29.27 -33.01 2.48
CA ASP A 382 28.48 -33.97 3.28
C ASP A 382 29.34 -35.16 3.70
N GLN A 383 30.17 -35.70 2.79
CA GLN A 383 31.15 -36.75 3.09
C GLN A 383 32.20 -36.30 4.11
N PHE A 384 32.71 -35.05 4.01
CA PHE A 384 33.64 -34.49 4.98
C PHE A 384 33.00 -34.36 6.38
N LEU A 385 31.76 -33.83 6.44
CA LEU A 385 31.01 -33.67 7.70
C LEU A 385 30.59 -35.02 8.31
N GLU A 386 30.29 -36.03 7.49
CA GLU A 386 30.03 -37.39 7.96
C GLU A 386 31.31 -38.06 8.48
N ALA A 387 32.43 -37.93 7.77
CA ALA A 387 33.74 -38.41 8.23
C ALA A 387 34.16 -37.75 9.54
N GLN A 388 33.93 -36.43 9.69
CA GLN A 388 34.18 -35.72 10.95
C GLN A 388 33.27 -36.20 12.08
N ARG A 389 31.97 -36.42 11.81
CA ARG A 389 31.02 -36.99 12.79
C ARG A 389 31.41 -38.40 13.22
N LEU A 390 31.82 -39.26 12.28
CA LEU A 390 32.30 -40.61 12.56
C LEU A 390 33.58 -40.58 13.40
N HIS A 391 34.54 -39.71 13.06
CA HIS A 391 35.77 -39.53 13.82
C HIS A 391 35.52 -39.02 15.24
N LEU A 392 34.58 -38.08 15.44
CA LEU A 392 34.14 -37.64 16.76
C LEU A 392 33.45 -38.75 17.55
N ALA A 393 32.67 -39.62 16.89
CA ALA A 393 32.07 -40.80 17.51
C ALA A 393 33.14 -41.82 17.93
N ASP A 394 34.18 -42.05 17.12
CA ASP A 394 35.32 -42.91 17.48
C ASP A 394 36.16 -42.33 18.61
N MET A 395 36.42 -41.02 18.60
CA MET A 395 37.04 -40.32 19.73
C MET A 395 36.28 -40.55 21.04
N ARG A 396 34.94 -40.41 21.02
CA ARG A 396 34.09 -40.69 22.19
C ARG A 396 34.10 -42.17 22.58
N ARG A 397 34.10 -43.11 21.61
CA ARG A 397 34.25 -44.55 21.88
C ARG A 397 35.58 -44.86 22.57
N MET A 398 36.68 -44.23 22.12
CA MET A 398 37.99 -44.39 22.75
C MET A 398 38.04 -43.75 24.15
N GLN A 399 37.42 -42.58 24.36
CA GLN A 399 37.30 -41.94 25.67
C GLN A 399 36.63 -42.83 26.73
N VAL A 400 35.64 -43.65 26.36
CA VAL A 400 34.99 -44.60 27.28
C VAL A 400 35.91 -45.76 27.70
N LEU A 401 36.98 -46.04 26.94
CA LEU A 401 37.99 -47.06 27.27
C LEU A 401 39.18 -46.50 28.07
N LEU A 402 39.27 -45.18 28.23
CA LEU A 402 40.33 -44.51 28.98
C LEU A 402 39.99 -44.46 30.49
N THR A 403 40.98 -44.73 31.33
CA THR A 403 40.83 -44.59 32.79
C THR A 403 40.73 -43.12 33.20
N GLN A 404 40.14 -42.86 34.37
CA GLN A 404 39.89 -41.48 34.86
C GLN A 404 41.17 -40.63 34.94
N ASP A 405 42.30 -41.23 35.34
CA ASP A 405 43.64 -40.59 35.33
C ASP A 405 44.19 -40.29 33.93
N GLN A 406 43.75 -41.03 32.90
CA GLN A 406 44.16 -40.79 31.51
C GLN A 406 43.27 -39.75 30.82
N LEU A 407 41.98 -39.67 31.21
CA LEU A 407 41.08 -38.59 30.77
C LEU A 407 41.58 -37.23 31.28
N HIS A 408 41.94 -37.12 32.57
CA HIS A 408 42.50 -35.87 33.13
C HIS A 408 43.75 -35.38 32.36
N LYS A 409 44.66 -36.30 32.01
CA LYS A 409 45.86 -35.97 31.23
C LYS A 409 45.56 -35.55 29.78
N LEU A 410 44.48 -36.06 29.19
CA LEU A 410 44.02 -35.64 27.87
C LEU A 410 43.33 -34.27 27.92
N GLU A 411 42.57 -33.98 28.98
CA GLU A 411 42.00 -32.63 29.20
C GLU A 411 43.09 -31.59 29.46
N GLU A 412 44.12 -31.91 30.26
CA GLU A 412 45.31 -31.05 30.44
C GLU A 412 46.06 -30.83 29.11
N ALA A 413 46.19 -31.87 28.27
CA ALA A 413 46.81 -31.75 26.95
C ALA A 413 45.96 -30.90 25.98
N GLN A 414 44.64 -31.08 25.95
CA GLN A 414 43.75 -30.26 25.12
C GLN A 414 43.74 -28.80 25.57
N GLN A 415 43.73 -28.52 26.87
CA GLN A 415 43.86 -27.16 27.39
C GLN A 415 45.22 -26.53 27.04
N SER A 416 46.29 -27.33 27.03
CA SER A 416 47.62 -26.89 26.56
C SER A 416 47.64 -26.60 25.05
N GLU A 417 46.96 -27.40 24.22
CA GLU A 417 46.86 -27.15 22.78
C GLU A 417 45.94 -25.96 22.45
N GLU A 418 44.80 -25.80 23.12
CA GLU A 418 43.95 -24.61 22.98
C GLU A 418 44.65 -23.32 23.42
N ALA A 419 45.46 -23.39 24.49
CA ALA A 419 46.29 -22.27 24.91
C ALA A 419 47.37 -21.92 23.85
N ALA A 420 47.99 -22.92 23.23
CA ALA A 420 48.96 -22.73 22.14
C ALA A 420 48.29 -22.18 20.86
N ALA A 421 47.08 -22.66 20.53
CA ALA A 421 46.30 -22.15 19.40
C ALA A 421 45.87 -20.70 19.62
N ARG A 422 45.40 -20.33 20.82
CA ARG A 422 45.07 -18.95 21.18
C ARG A 422 46.29 -18.02 21.25
N ALA A 423 47.49 -18.55 21.49
CA ALA A 423 48.73 -17.79 21.46
C ALA A 423 49.25 -17.50 20.03
N THR A 424 48.65 -18.10 19.00
CA THR A 424 49.03 -17.87 17.60
C THR A 424 48.10 -16.81 16.99
N PRO A 425 48.61 -15.63 16.58
CA PRO A 425 47.75 -14.57 16.06
C PRO A 425 47.12 -14.98 14.72
N HIS A 426 45.79 -14.96 14.68
CA HIS A 426 45.00 -15.24 13.48
C HIS A 426 45.41 -14.31 12.33
N PHE A 427 45.88 -14.89 11.22
CA PHE A 427 46.19 -14.15 10.00
C PHE A 427 44.90 -13.57 9.42
N THR A 428 44.74 -12.25 9.47
CA THR A 428 43.63 -11.55 8.83
C THR A 428 43.78 -11.64 7.31
N LEU A 429 42.71 -12.06 6.63
CA LEU A 429 42.62 -12.08 5.17
C LEU A 429 42.52 -10.63 4.63
N THR A 430 43.65 -9.92 4.64
CA THR A 430 43.78 -8.62 3.98
C THR A 430 43.74 -8.82 2.47
N ASN A 431 42.80 -8.14 1.84
CA ASN A 431 42.50 -8.21 0.42
C ASN A 431 43.71 -7.80 -0.46
N ALA A 432 44.48 -8.78 -0.93
CA ALA A 432 45.70 -8.56 -1.69
C ALA A 432 45.46 -8.70 -3.20
N LYS A 433 45.24 -7.57 -3.88
CA LYS A 433 45.34 -7.49 -5.35
C LYS A 433 46.78 -7.81 -5.79
N GLN A 434 47.03 -9.01 -6.31
CA GLN A 434 48.22 -9.29 -7.14
C GLN A 434 47.84 -10.15 -8.35
N SER A 435 48.15 -9.62 -9.54
CA SER A 435 47.89 -10.25 -10.83
C SER A 435 48.85 -11.42 -11.09
N PRO A 436 48.38 -12.62 -11.48
CA PRO A 436 49.28 -13.72 -11.83
C PRO A 436 49.82 -13.51 -13.25
N THR A 437 51.15 -13.38 -13.35
CA THR A 437 51.85 -13.27 -14.64
C THR A 437 52.76 -14.48 -14.84
N HIS A 438 52.38 -15.33 -15.79
CA HIS A 438 53.20 -16.34 -16.50
C HIS A 438 53.73 -17.63 -15.81
N LEU A 439 53.64 -18.70 -16.61
CA LEU A 439 54.39 -19.98 -16.60
C LEU A 439 53.99 -21.03 -15.52
N ALA A 440 53.90 -22.34 -15.81
CA ALA A 440 54.39 -23.10 -16.98
C ALA A 440 53.49 -24.29 -17.43
N THR A 441 53.31 -24.38 -18.75
CA THR A 441 53.42 -25.56 -19.64
C THR A 441 52.88 -26.95 -19.23
N PRO A 442 51.87 -27.50 -19.95
CA PRO A 442 51.60 -28.95 -20.03
C PRO A 442 52.48 -29.65 -21.10
N PRO A 443 52.78 -30.96 -20.98
CA PRO A 443 53.61 -31.66 -21.96
C PRO A 443 52.84 -32.03 -23.24
N ALA A 444 53.45 -31.78 -24.39
CA ALA A 444 52.87 -32.05 -25.71
C ALA A 444 53.42 -33.33 -26.36
N VAL A 445 52.58 -34.06 -27.10
CA VAL A 445 53.04 -35.01 -28.14
C VAL A 445 52.23 -34.84 -29.44
N LYS A 446 52.84 -34.14 -30.40
CA LYS A 446 52.79 -34.31 -31.88
C LYS A 446 51.39 -34.53 -32.53
N LYS A 447 50.77 -33.49 -33.10
CA LYS A 447 50.93 -32.99 -34.50
C LYS A 447 50.72 -34.04 -35.61
N HIS A 448 49.73 -33.82 -36.49
CA HIS A 448 49.89 -33.47 -37.92
C HIS A 448 48.57 -32.88 -38.48
N GLY A 449 48.66 -31.97 -39.46
CA GLY A 449 47.59 -31.65 -40.43
C GLY A 449 48.05 -32.07 -41.84
N PRO A 450 47.31 -31.84 -42.96
CA PRO A 450 46.43 -30.68 -43.21
C PRO A 450 45.06 -31.00 -43.90
N SER A 451 44.36 -29.95 -44.34
CA SER A 451 43.20 -29.90 -45.29
C SER A 451 43.63 -30.28 -46.75
N PRO A 452 42.78 -30.32 -47.82
CA PRO A 452 41.34 -29.98 -47.97
C PRO A 452 40.50 -30.89 -48.96
N THR A 453 39.34 -30.37 -49.41
CA THR A 453 38.61 -30.60 -50.70
C THR A 453 37.69 -31.84 -50.91
N PRO A 454 36.69 -31.77 -51.84
CA PRO A 454 35.45 -32.59 -51.85
C PRO A 454 35.37 -33.57 -53.05
N GLU A 455 34.15 -33.86 -53.56
CA GLU A 455 33.79 -34.73 -54.71
C GLU A 455 33.86 -36.26 -54.42
N ASN A 456 33.11 -37.17 -55.07
CA ASN A 456 31.75 -37.18 -55.64
C ASN A 456 31.37 -38.67 -55.88
N GLU A 457 30.08 -39.04 -55.95
CA GLU A 457 29.57 -40.22 -56.71
C GLU A 457 30.05 -41.64 -56.25
N VAL A 458 29.44 -42.80 -56.57
CA VAL A 458 28.12 -43.21 -57.11
C VAL A 458 27.84 -44.68 -56.69
N GLU A 459 26.55 -45.04 -56.57
CA GLU A 459 25.89 -46.37 -56.63
C GLU A 459 26.66 -47.70 -56.36
N SER A 460 26.06 -48.63 -55.60
CA SER A 460 25.19 -49.68 -56.20
C SER A 460 24.83 -50.88 -55.28
N ASP A 461 23.61 -51.39 -55.51
CA ASP A 461 23.16 -52.79 -55.48
C ASP A 461 23.04 -53.68 -54.21
N LYS A 462 21.76 -53.83 -53.81
CA LYS A 462 20.95 -55.08 -53.83
C LYS A 462 21.20 -56.23 -52.82
N SER A 463 20.24 -56.30 -51.89
CA SER A 463 19.20 -57.35 -51.82
C SER A 463 19.28 -58.51 -50.80
N SER A 464 18.11 -58.73 -50.16
CA SER A 464 17.40 -60.01 -49.93
C SER A 464 17.27 -60.57 -48.51
N SER A 465 16.04 -61.07 -48.24
CA SER A 465 15.68 -62.20 -47.35
C SER A 465 15.57 -61.95 -45.84
N LEU A 466 14.58 -62.47 -45.09
CA LEU A 466 13.25 -63.10 -45.30
C LEU A 466 12.53 -63.11 -43.91
N LEU A 467 11.18 -63.06 -43.86
CA LEU A 467 10.19 -63.79 -42.99
C LEU A 467 10.51 -64.10 -41.48
N ASP A 468 9.58 -64.24 -40.52
CA ASP A 468 8.11 -64.05 -40.41
C ASP A 468 7.67 -64.29 -38.93
N LEU A 469 6.51 -63.75 -38.52
CA LEU A 469 5.50 -64.28 -37.54
C LEU A 469 5.96 -64.66 -36.09
N GLU A 470 5.18 -64.68 -35.00
CA GLU A 470 3.79 -64.34 -34.57
C GLU A 470 3.88 -64.12 -33.02
N GLU A 471 3.26 -63.13 -32.38
CA GLU A 471 1.88 -63.08 -31.85
C GLU A 471 1.40 -64.30 -31.02
N GLU A 472 1.12 -64.11 -29.70
CA GLU A 472 -0.15 -64.51 -29.01
C GLU A 472 -0.15 -64.27 -27.48
N SER A 473 -1.33 -64.46 -26.87
CA SER A 473 -1.81 -63.89 -25.60
C SER A 473 -1.84 -64.80 -24.35
N ALA A 474 -1.81 -64.16 -23.16
CA ALA A 474 -2.42 -64.59 -21.86
C ALA A 474 -2.03 -65.99 -21.27
N PRO A 475 -2.63 -66.52 -20.17
CA PRO A 475 -3.50 -65.95 -19.12
C PRO A 475 -3.05 -66.26 -17.65
N THR A 476 -3.85 -65.83 -16.65
CA THR A 476 -3.77 -66.23 -15.22
C THR A 476 -4.40 -67.62 -14.95
N PRO A 477 -4.02 -68.39 -13.89
CA PRO A 477 -4.89 -68.42 -12.67
C PRO A 477 -4.29 -68.86 -11.28
N VAL A 478 -4.92 -68.38 -10.19
CA VAL A 478 -5.34 -69.08 -8.92
C VAL A 478 -4.35 -69.73 -7.91
N SER A 479 -4.19 -69.03 -6.76
CA SER A 479 -4.33 -69.42 -5.32
C SER A 479 -3.71 -70.67 -4.64
N THR A 480 -3.05 -70.42 -3.48
CA THR A 480 -3.09 -71.07 -2.12
C THR A 480 -1.72 -70.93 -1.40
N THR A 481 -1.54 -70.82 -0.06
CA THR A 481 -2.37 -71.08 1.14
C THR A 481 -1.95 -70.23 2.38
N THR A 482 -2.94 -69.85 3.21
CA THR A 482 -2.99 -69.70 4.70
C THR A 482 -1.84 -69.10 5.56
N THR A 483 -2.18 -68.23 6.54
CA THR A 483 -2.02 -68.41 8.03
C THR A 483 -2.36 -67.13 8.84
N THR A 484 -3.52 -67.12 9.53
CA THR A 484 -3.86 -66.53 10.89
C THR A 484 -3.48 -65.04 11.22
N THR A 485 -4.16 -64.22 12.05
CA THR A 485 -5.14 -64.41 13.17
C THR A 485 -5.88 -63.09 13.51
N THR A 486 -7.21 -63.15 13.78
CA THR A 486 -8.02 -62.48 14.85
C THR A 486 -7.78 -60.99 15.24
N ALA A 487 -8.76 -60.11 15.48
CA ALA A 487 -10.20 -60.19 15.85
C ALA A 487 -11.03 -59.15 15.03
N ILE A 488 -12.30 -59.33 14.61
CA ILE A 488 -13.55 -59.61 15.39
C ILE A 488 -13.80 -58.44 16.38
N ALA A 489 -14.93 -57.71 16.40
CA ALA A 489 -16.35 -58.02 16.16
C ALA A 489 -17.14 -56.69 16.05
N THR A 490 -18.43 -56.56 15.67
CA THR A 490 -19.48 -57.36 14.98
C THR A 490 -20.70 -56.41 14.88
N THR A 491 -21.34 -56.22 13.72
CA THR A 491 -22.68 -56.80 13.35
C THR A 491 -23.84 -56.05 14.05
N SER A 492 -25.01 -55.80 13.44
CA SER A 492 -25.75 -56.49 12.37
C SER A 492 -26.55 -55.45 11.55
N GLN A 493 -26.69 -55.61 10.23
CA GLN A 493 -27.85 -56.21 9.53
C GLN A 493 -29.19 -55.51 9.81
N GLY A 494 -30.02 -55.20 8.79
CA GLY A 494 -29.84 -55.41 7.35
C GLY A 494 -31.16 -55.28 6.58
N GLU A 495 -31.11 -55.59 5.27
CA GLU A 495 -32.25 -55.89 4.37
C GLU A 495 -33.14 -54.66 4.00
N GLN A 496 -33.32 -54.34 2.71
CA GLN A 496 -34.34 -54.87 1.76
C GLN A 496 -35.78 -54.62 2.26
N SER A 497 -36.73 -54.07 1.49
CA SER A 497 -36.83 -53.81 0.04
C SER A 497 -37.95 -52.77 -0.25
N ASP A 498 -38.25 -52.55 -1.55
CA ASP A 498 -39.55 -52.15 -2.13
C ASP A 498 -40.15 -50.74 -1.92
N ASP A 499 -40.09 -49.97 -3.02
CA ASP A 499 -41.22 -49.58 -3.90
C ASP A 499 -42.35 -48.59 -3.48
N GLN A 500 -42.79 -47.84 -4.51
CA GLN A 500 -44.07 -47.13 -4.70
C GLN A 500 -44.54 -45.94 -3.82
N SER A 501 -44.39 -44.75 -4.41
CA SER A 501 -45.44 -43.72 -4.69
C SER A 501 -46.38 -43.15 -3.60
N SER A 502 -46.38 -41.80 -3.51
CA SER A 502 -47.53 -40.87 -3.28
C SER A 502 -48.46 -41.11 -2.07
N GLU A 503 -48.72 -40.13 -1.19
CA GLU A 503 -49.55 -38.95 -1.48
C GLU A 503 -49.52 -37.90 -0.33
N THR A 504 -49.82 -36.65 -0.71
CA THR A 504 -50.50 -35.55 0.01
C THR A 504 -50.06 -35.03 1.39
N GLU A 505 -50.29 -33.72 1.53
CA GLU A 505 -50.07 -32.90 2.72
C GLU A 505 -51.00 -33.28 3.89
N THR A 506 -50.54 -33.12 5.13
CA THR A 506 -51.28 -32.29 6.09
C THR A 506 -50.42 -31.80 7.26
N ARG A 507 -50.79 -30.61 7.75
CA ARG A 507 -50.09 -29.79 8.73
C ARG A 507 -50.70 -29.97 10.12
N SER A 508 -49.90 -30.28 11.15
CA SER A 508 -50.05 -29.74 12.53
C SER A 508 -48.94 -30.20 13.50
N LEU A 509 -48.54 -29.26 14.38
CA LEU A 509 -47.60 -29.34 15.51
C LEU A 509 -48.34 -29.72 16.82
N PRO A 510 -47.73 -29.76 18.03
CA PRO A 510 -46.42 -30.24 18.56
C PRO A 510 -46.69 -31.19 19.79
N PRO A 511 -45.92 -31.30 20.93
CA PRO A 511 -44.56 -30.83 21.31
C PRO A 511 -43.62 -31.83 22.09
N ASP A 512 -42.38 -31.37 22.32
CA ASP A 512 -41.42 -31.61 23.42
C ASP A 512 -41.07 -33.02 23.96
N SER A 513 -39.76 -33.35 24.00
CA SER A 513 -38.96 -33.37 25.26
C SER A 513 -37.57 -34.07 25.22
N LEU A 514 -36.55 -33.36 25.74
CA LEU A 514 -35.34 -33.83 26.48
C LEU A 514 -34.07 -34.35 25.74
N ALA A 515 -32.99 -33.57 25.87
CA ALA A 515 -31.56 -33.95 25.79
C ALA A 515 -31.00 -34.27 27.21
N PRO A 516 -29.74 -34.77 27.39
CA PRO A 516 -28.46 -33.99 27.30
C PRO A 516 -27.30 -34.82 26.67
N ASP A 517 -25.99 -34.52 26.62
CA ASP A 517 -25.07 -33.34 26.63
C ASP A 517 -23.67 -33.86 26.15
N GLY A 518 -22.62 -33.10 25.82
CA GLY A 518 -22.40 -31.65 25.68
C GLY A 518 -20.89 -31.33 25.55
N LEU A 519 -20.52 -30.21 24.91
CA LEU A 519 -19.24 -29.47 25.08
C LEU A 519 -19.36 -28.08 24.41
N ILE A 520 -18.60 -27.09 24.90
CA ILE A 520 -18.98 -25.67 24.86
C ILE A 520 -18.29 -24.87 23.73
N PRO A 521 -19.05 -24.10 22.91
CA PRO A 521 -18.53 -23.00 22.10
C PRO A 521 -18.99 -21.62 22.62
N GLY A 522 -18.14 -20.59 22.48
CA GLY A 522 -18.44 -19.22 22.90
C GLY A 522 -18.40 -18.22 21.74
N SER A 523 -19.56 -17.83 21.22
CA SER A 523 -19.79 -16.56 20.53
C SER A 523 -21.29 -16.25 20.59
N ILE A 524 -21.65 -15.06 21.08
CA ILE A 524 -23.03 -14.70 21.42
C ILE A 524 -23.35 -13.31 20.88
N LEU A 525 -24.55 -13.20 20.29
CA LEU A 525 -25.29 -12.00 19.89
C LEU A 525 -24.84 -11.25 18.62
N ALA A 526 -25.51 -11.60 17.53
CA ALA A 526 -26.06 -10.61 16.60
C ALA A 526 -27.52 -10.98 16.27
N GLU A 527 -28.51 -10.24 16.79
CA GLU A 527 -29.77 -9.97 16.08
C GLU A 527 -30.51 -8.74 16.66
N ARG A 528 -30.80 -7.81 15.74
CA ARG A 528 -31.95 -6.87 15.66
C ARG A 528 -32.33 -5.97 16.85
N PHE A 529 -32.35 -4.66 16.56
CA PHE A 529 -33.55 -3.84 16.83
C PHE A 529 -33.91 -2.97 15.62
N SER A 530 -35.21 -2.87 15.35
CA SER A 530 -35.82 -2.03 14.31
C SER A 530 -36.13 -0.63 14.88
N PRO A 531 -36.07 0.48 14.11
CA PRO A 531 -36.12 1.84 14.64
C PRO A 531 -37.54 2.35 14.95
N ASP A 532 -38.42 1.50 15.49
CA ASP A 532 -39.76 1.86 15.91
C ASP A 532 -40.03 1.41 17.35
N LYS A 533 -40.31 2.39 18.22
CA LYS A 533 -40.59 2.32 19.68
C LYS A 533 -39.36 2.25 20.61
N MET A 534 -38.93 3.42 21.06
CA MET A 534 -38.42 3.65 22.42
C MET A 534 -39.18 4.84 23.06
N PRO A 535 -39.14 5.00 24.40
CA PRO A 535 -40.24 5.65 25.14
C PRO A 535 -40.32 7.15 24.93
N GLN A 536 -41.55 7.66 24.81
CA GLN A 536 -41.83 9.09 24.81
C GLN A 536 -41.68 9.68 26.22
N LEU A 537 -41.19 10.92 26.27
CA LEU A 537 -41.13 11.78 27.45
C LEU A 537 -42.49 11.85 28.15
N THR A 538 -42.53 11.81 29.48
CA THR A 538 -43.80 11.97 30.21
C THR A 538 -44.34 13.40 30.06
N GLN A 539 -45.67 13.54 30.15
CA GLN A 539 -46.39 14.77 29.81
C GLN A 539 -45.97 15.98 30.65
N ASP A 540 -45.46 15.77 31.87
CA ASP A 540 -44.92 16.83 32.73
C ASP A 540 -43.56 17.37 32.25
N GLN A 541 -42.78 16.58 31.51
CA GLN A 541 -41.49 17.00 30.95
C GLN A 541 -41.63 17.78 29.62
N GLN A 542 -42.71 17.57 28.86
CA GLN A 542 -43.01 18.38 27.67
C GLN A 542 -43.60 19.76 27.99
N LYS A 543 -44.19 19.94 29.18
CA LYS A 543 -44.81 21.21 29.57
C LYS A 543 -43.82 22.30 30.03
N ALA A 544 -42.56 21.93 30.28
CA ALA A 544 -41.52 22.84 30.77
C ALA A 544 -40.74 23.58 29.67
N LEU A 545 -41.00 23.29 28.39
CA LEU A 545 -40.26 23.85 27.24
C LEU A 545 -41.12 24.66 26.26
N GLN A 546 -42.40 24.90 26.56
CA GLN A 546 -43.33 25.58 25.64
C GLN A 546 -44.10 26.76 26.25
N GLU A 547 -43.58 27.36 27.33
CA GLU A 547 -43.95 28.71 27.75
C GLU A 547 -42.68 29.56 27.98
N VAL A 548 -42.32 30.36 26.99
CA VAL A 548 -42.30 31.84 27.02
C VAL A 548 -41.50 32.34 25.81
N PHE A 549 -42.21 32.73 24.76
CA PHE A 549 -42.04 33.97 23.99
C PHE A 549 -43.24 34.15 23.07
N PRO A 550 -43.82 35.36 23.03
CA PRO A 550 -44.18 35.93 21.73
C PRO A 550 -43.70 37.38 21.56
N ASP A 551 -42.97 37.59 20.47
CA ASP A 551 -42.77 38.76 19.60
C ASP A 551 -43.10 40.21 20.05
N ALA A 552 -42.03 41.03 19.94
CA ALA A 552 -41.97 42.33 19.23
C ALA A 552 -42.68 43.59 19.82
N PRO A 553 -42.30 44.83 19.40
CA PRO A 553 -41.28 45.22 18.40
C PRO A 553 -40.13 46.10 18.94
N GLY A 554 -39.11 46.30 18.10
CA GLY A 554 -37.82 46.91 18.46
C GLY A 554 -37.77 48.44 18.56
N GLU A 555 -36.56 48.95 18.83
CA GLU A 555 -36.21 50.36 18.67
C GLU A 555 -34.68 50.58 18.57
N THR A 556 -34.29 51.48 17.67
CA THR A 556 -33.13 52.39 17.78
C THR A 556 -33.58 53.74 17.21
N PRO A 557 -33.02 54.90 17.58
CA PRO A 557 -31.91 55.16 18.53
C PRO A 557 -32.27 56.21 19.62
N LEU A 558 -31.33 56.54 20.53
CA LEU A 558 -30.89 57.93 20.89
C LEU A 558 -30.15 58.02 22.25
N THR A 559 -29.06 58.80 22.23
CA THR A 559 -28.44 59.64 23.30
C THR A 559 -28.41 59.20 24.78
N PRO A 560 -27.22 59.14 25.41
CA PRO A 560 -27.08 59.29 26.85
C PRO A 560 -26.99 60.77 27.26
N GLN A 561 -27.85 61.20 28.18
CA GLN A 561 -27.68 62.41 28.99
C GLN A 561 -27.74 62.05 30.48
N ASP A 562 -26.68 62.47 31.19
CA ASP A 562 -26.66 63.01 32.55
C ASP A 562 -27.06 62.15 33.79
N GLU A 563 -26.58 62.65 34.95
CA GLU A 563 -26.89 62.25 36.34
C GLU A 563 -26.20 61.01 36.95
N ASP A 564 -24.89 61.16 37.17
CA ASP A 564 -24.23 61.10 38.49
C ASP A 564 -24.78 60.17 39.60
N TYR A 565 -23.90 59.33 40.15
CA TYR A 565 -23.72 59.26 41.61
C TYR A 565 -22.24 59.07 42.00
N LEU A 566 -21.73 60.02 42.76
CA LEU A 566 -20.32 60.11 43.17
C LEU A 566 -19.94 59.10 44.27
N VAL A 567 -18.81 58.41 44.08
CA VAL A 567 -17.99 57.91 45.19
C VAL A 567 -16.73 58.77 45.25
N ILE A 568 -16.64 59.61 46.29
CA ILE A 568 -15.47 60.44 46.56
C ILE A 568 -14.52 59.61 47.44
N ASP A 569 -13.36 59.25 46.89
CA ASP A 569 -12.21 58.79 47.68
C ASP A 569 -11.12 59.88 47.73
N PHE A 570 -10.38 59.95 48.82
CA PHE A 570 -9.62 61.14 49.21
C PHE A 570 -8.10 60.89 49.28
N SER A 571 -7.34 61.81 48.65
CA SER A 571 -5.91 62.09 48.89
C SER A 571 -4.87 61.20 48.18
N PRO A 572 -3.61 61.69 48.02
CA PRO A 572 -3.23 63.04 47.61
C PRO A 572 -2.05 63.08 46.61
N SER A 573 -1.90 64.16 45.84
CA SER A 573 -0.60 64.85 45.63
C SER A 573 -0.71 66.12 44.77
N ALA A 574 0.27 67.02 44.97
CA ALA A 574 0.62 68.24 44.23
C ALA A 574 0.03 68.41 42.81
N ASP A 575 -0.40 69.61 42.39
CA ASP A 575 0.49 70.78 42.39
C ASP A 575 -0.18 72.17 42.47
N SER A 576 0.69 73.15 42.65
CA SER A 576 0.55 74.57 42.97
C SER A 576 -0.10 75.43 41.89
N ARG A 577 -1.05 76.32 42.25
CA ARG A 577 -0.93 77.79 42.03
C ARG A 577 -2.07 78.66 42.60
N SER A 578 -1.67 79.61 43.45
CA SER A 578 -2.21 80.98 43.65
C SER A 578 -3.72 81.24 43.82
N GLY A 579 -4.11 81.71 45.00
CA GLY A 579 -5.35 82.49 45.23
C GLY A 579 -5.41 83.06 46.65
N GLN A 580 -5.47 84.38 46.82
CA GLN A 580 -5.48 85.04 48.15
C GLN A 580 -6.87 85.01 48.80
N GLY A 581 -6.94 84.84 50.12
CA GLY A 581 -8.15 85.03 50.91
C GLY A 581 -7.84 85.29 52.39
N GLN A 582 -8.05 86.52 52.88
CA GLN A 582 -7.85 86.89 54.28
C GLN A 582 -9.06 86.50 55.14
N GLY A 583 -8.86 85.64 56.15
CA GLY A 583 -9.86 85.35 57.18
C GLY A 583 -9.66 86.22 58.44
N ARG A 584 -10.69 86.97 58.86
CA ARG A 584 -10.66 87.75 60.12
C ARG A 584 -10.92 86.87 61.35
N ARG A 585 -10.23 87.18 62.45
CA ARG A 585 -10.47 86.61 63.79
C ARG A 585 -11.67 87.32 64.45
N VAL A 586 -12.63 86.55 64.99
CA VAL A 586 -13.92 87.05 65.53
C VAL A 586 -14.02 86.90 67.06
N VAL A 587 -12.90 86.62 67.74
CA VAL A 587 -12.84 86.35 69.18
C VAL A 587 -11.66 87.12 69.78
N SER A 588 -11.80 87.68 70.99
CA SER A 588 -10.71 88.39 71.65
C SER A 588 -9.53 87.47 71.97
N GLU A 589 -8.33 88.03 72.10
CA GLU A 589 -7.11 87.25 72.30
C GLU A 589 -7.09 86.46 73.62
N VAL A 590 -7.78 86.96 74.65
CA VAL A 590 -7.94 86.29 75.95
C VAL A 590 -8.87 85.07 75.85
N GLU A 591 -10.04 85.25 75.23
CA GLU A 591 -11.01 84.17 75.00
C GLU A 591 -10.45 83.10 74.06
N TRP A 592 -9.69 83.51 73.03
CA TRP A 592 -8.98 82.59 72.15
C TRP A 592 -7.98 81.71 72.90
N ASN A 593 -7.23 82.29 73.84
CA ASN A 593 -6.24 81.57 74.64
C ASN A 593 -6.90 80.65 75.69
N MET A 594 -8.00 81.08 76.33
CA MET A 594 -8.80 80.18 77.19
C MET A 594 -9.38 79.00 76.41
N LEU A 595 -10.01 79.26 75.26
CA LEU A 595 -10.53 78.21 74.38
C LEU A 595 -9.42 77.25 73.93
N HIS A 596 -8.24 77.75 73.59
CA HIS A 596 -7.08 76.90 73.27
C HIS A 596 -6.60 76.07 74.47
N GLU A 597 -6.63 76.59 75.69
CA GLU A 597 -6.23 75.86 76.90
C GLU A 597 -7.25 74.78 77.28
N GLU A 598 -8.55 75.07 77.15
CA GLU A 598 -9.62 74.09 77.35
C GLU A 598 -9.63 73.02 76.26
N ILE A 599 -9.42 73.38 74.99
CA ILE A 599 -9.20 72.41 73.90
C ILE A 599 -7.94 71.56 74.18
N ARG A 600 -6.88 72.14 74.76
CA ARG A 600 -5.66 71.41 75.13
C ARG A 600 -5.91 70.41 76.27
N ARG A 601 -6.69 70.78 77.29
CA ARG A 601 -7.13 69.87 78.38
C ARG A 601 -8.12 68.80 77.90
N ALA A 602 -9.04 69.14 77.01
CA ALA A 602 -9.95 68.17 76.40
C ALA A 602 -9.19 67.17 75.53
N ARG A 603 -8.23 67.63 74.71
CA ARG A 603 -7.30 66.78 73.95
C ARG A 603 -6.46 65.88 74.86
N SER A 604 -6.03 66.34 76.04
CA SER A 604 -5.27 65.49 76.97
C SER A 604 -6.08 64.33 77.56
N HIS A 605 -7.41 64.49 77.69
CA HIS A 605 -8.32 63.44 78.18
C HIS A 605 -8.85 62.54 77.06
N MET A 606 -9.01 63.05 75.83
CA MET A 606 -9.35 62.25 74.64
C MET A 606 -8.14 61.57 73.99
N GLY A 607 -6.92 61.81 74.48
CA GLY A 607 -5.67 61.28 73.93
C GLY A 607 -5.36 59.81 74.28
N ARG A 608 -6.22 59.11 75.02
CA ARG A 608 -6.10 57.66 75.25
C ARG A 608 -7.08 56.90 74.35
N SER A 609 -6.56 56.24 73.33
CA SER A 609 -7.33 55.35 72.45
C SER A 609 -8.02 54.26 73.28
N CYS A 610 -9.35 54.16 73.19
CA CYS A 610 -10.11 53.11 73.87
C CYS A 610 -9.69 51.74 73.34
N GLN A 611 -9.06 50.91 74.19
CA GLN A 611 -8.55 49.58 73.78
C GLN A 611 -9.64 48.67 73.22
N LEU A 612 -10.89 48.80 73.70
CA LEU A 612 -12.02 48.04 73.17
C LEU A 612 -12.37 48.47 71.74
N CYS A 613 -12.36 49.78 71.45
CA CYS A 613 -12.56 50.31 70.10
C CYS A 613 -11.41 49.91 69.16
N THR A 614 -10.15 49.95 69.63
CA THR A 614 -8.99 49.48 68.84
C THR A 614 -9.06 47.98 68.57
N SER A 615 -9.54 47.17 69.53
CA SER A 615 -9.78 45.74 69.34
C SER A 615 -10.87 45.48 68.30
N TYR A 616 -12.03 46.15 68.39
CA TYR A 616 -13.10 46.01 67.39
C TYR A 616 -12.68 46.55 66.01
N GLN A 617 -11.90 47.62 65.94
CA GLN A 617 -11.33 48.13 64.69
C GLN A 617 -10.38 47.11 64.06
N SER A 618 -9.52 46.46 64.84
CA SER A 618 -8.62 45.40 64.37
C SER A 618 -9.39 44.14 63.93
N GLN A 619 -10.43 43.74 64.68
CA GLN A 619 -11.32 42.64 64.29
C GLN A 619 -12.10 42.95 63.00
N LEU A 620 -12.58 44.19 62.83
CA LEU A 620 -13.27 44.63 61.61
C LEU A 620 -12.31 44.67 60.41
N GLN A 621 -11.10 45.21 60.59
CA GLN A 621 -10.06 45.20 59.56
C GLN A 621 -9.66 43.79 59.15
N LYS A 622 -9.55 42.87 60.12
CA LYS A 622 -9.32 41.45 59.85
C LYS A 622 -10.48 40.84 59.05
N ALA A 623 -11.72 41.02 59.50
CA ALA A 623 -12.90 40.51 58.79
C ALA A 623 -13.04 41.09 57.37
N GLN A 624 -12.66 42.35 57.16
CA GLN A 624 -12.58 42.99 55.85
C GLN A 624 -11.45 42.41 54.97
N SER A 625 -10.30 42.04 55.55
CA SER A 625 -9.24 41.31 54.83
C SER A 625 -9.71 39.91 54.45
N ASP A 626 -10.20 39.13 55.43
CA ASP A 626 -10.70 37.77 55.24
C ASP A 626 -11.82 37.74 54.16
N HIS A 627 -12.69 38.76 54.11
CA HIS A 627 -13.70 38.93 53.07
C HIS A 627 -13.11 39.19 51.68
N ARG A 628 -12.15 40.12 51.56
CA ARG A 628 -11.46 40.41 50.28
C ARG A 628 -10.68 39.20 49.76
N ASP A 629 -10.03 38.46 50.64
CA ASP A 629 -9.30 37.24 50.29
C ASP A 629 -10.28 36.13 49.83
N THR A 630 -11.45 36.02 50.48
CA THR A 630 -12.51 35.10 50.06
C THR A 630 -13.15 35.51 48.72
N GLU A 631 -13.40 36.80 48.48
CA GLU A 631 -13.88 37.30 47.18
C GLU A 631 -12.87 37.06 46.06
N LYS A 632 -11.58 37.26 46.34
CA LYS A 632 -10.50 36.94 45.41
C LYS A 632 -10.48 35.44 45.08
N GLN A 633 -10.58 34.58 46.10
CA GLN A 633 -10.67 33.13 45.90
C GLN A 633 -11.92 32.74 45.08
N ARG A 634 -13.08 33.37 45.32
CA ARG A 634 -14.29 33.18 44.50
C ARG A 634 -14.04 33.54 43.03
N LEU A 635 -13.47 34.72 42.77
CA LEU A 635 -13.14 35.18 41.42
C LEU A 635 -12.11 34.29 40.71
N ASP A 636 -11.10 33.81 41.44
CA ASP A 636 -10.10 32.89 40.88
C ASP A 636 -10.68 31.50 40.58
N LEU A 637 -11.60 31.00 41.42
CA LEU A 637 -12.36 29.78 41.17
C LEU A 637 -13.34 29.93 39.99
N GLU A 638 -14.03 31.08 39.86
CA GLU A 638 -14.92 31.36 38.72
C GLU A 638 -14.15 31.40 37.40
N ARG A 639 -12.97 32.04 37.37
CA ARG A 639 -12.06 32.02 36.21
C ARG A 639 -11.56 30.61 35.88
N ALA A 640 -11.22 29.81 36.89
CA ALA A 640 -10.79 28.42 36.69
C ALA A 640 -11.93 27.56 36.13
N LEU A 641 -13.15 27.70 36.66
CA LEU A 641 -14.34 26.98 36.21
C LEU A 641 -14.70 27.38 34.77
N GLN A 642 -14.58 28.66 34.42
CA GLN A 642 -14.77 29.12 33.04
C GLN A 642 -13.74 28.51 32.07
N ARG A 643 -12.46 28.43 32.44
CA ARG A 643 -11.43 27.74 31.64
C ARG A 643 -11.76 26.25 31.46
N TYR A 644 -12.16 25.56 32.52
CA TYR A 644 -12.53 24.14 32.41
C TYR A 644 -13.78 23.91 31.54
N LYS A 645 -14.72 24.86 31.46
CA LYS A 645 -15.82 24.82 30.48
C LYS A 645 -15.29 24.96 29.05
N GLU A 646 -14.43 25.94 28.80
CA GLU A 646 -13.83 26.16 27.47
C GLU A 646 -12.98 24.96 27.01
N ASP A 647 -12.27 24.31 27.93
CA ASP A 647 -11.54 23.06 27.69
C ASP A 647 -12.49 21.88 27.39
N LEU A 648 -13.56 21.73 28.18
CA LEU A 648 -14.58 20.69 27.96
C LEU A 648 -15.29 20.87 26.61
N ASP A 649 -15.63 22.10 26.24
CA ASP A 649 -16.24 22.42 24.94
C ASP A 649 -15.26 22.19 23.78
N ARG A 650 -13.95 22.44 23.97
CA ARG A 650 -12.91 22.11 22.99
C ARG A 650 -12.81 20.60 22.78
N GLU A 651 -12.76 19.84 23.87
CA GLU A 651 -12.70 18.37 23.84
C GLU A 651 -13.98 17.76 23.24
N ALA A 652 -15.16 18.32 23.55
CA ALA A 652 -16.43 17.90 22.95
C ALA A 652 -16.45 18.12 21.43
N ARG A 653 -16.03 19.31 20.96
CA ARG A 653 -15.89 19.59 19.52
C ARG A 653 -14.86 18.70 18.84
N TYR A 654 -13.71 18.46 19.48
CA TYR A 654 -12.70 17.54 18.95
C TYR A 654 -13.25 16.12 18.80
N ARG A 655 -13.95 15.61 19.83
CA ARG A 655 -14.61 14.30 19.78
C ARG A 655 -15.64 14.22 18.66
N GLN A 656 -16.50 15.23 18.52
CA GLN A 656 -17.50 15.28 17.43
C GLN A 656 -16.83 15.20 16.05
N VAL A 657 -15.80 16.02 15.78
CA VAL A 657 -15.09 16.00 14.49
C VAL A 657 -14.42 14.65 14.24
N MET A 658 -13.91 13.99 15.28
CA MET A 658 -13.36 12.64 15.16
C MET A 658 -14.47 11.61 14.89
N GLU A 659 -15.59 11.65 15.59
CA GLU A 659 -16.75 10.77 15.38
C GLU A 659 -17.32 10.90 13.96
N GLU A 660 -17.52 12.12 13.47
CA GLU A 660 -17.94 12.41 12.09
C GLU A 660 -16.95 11.84 11.06
N ARG A 661 -15.63 12.00 11.30
CA ARG A 661 -14.59 11.43 10.43
C ARG A 661 -14.58 9.89 10.46
N TRP A 662 -14.75 9.28 11.64
CA TRP A 662 -14.84 7.83 11.78
C TRP A 662 -16.10 7.27 11.10
N GLN A 663 -17.23 7.96 11.19
CA GLN A 663 -18.47 7.62 10.48
C GLN A 663 -18.28 7.70 8.96
N GLY A 664 -17.74 8.81 8.44
CA GLY A 664 -17.47 8.96 7.01
C GLY A 664 -16.51 7.89 6.47
N MET A 665 -15.45 7.55 7.22
CA MET A 665 -14.56 6.43 6.87
C MET A 665 -15.29 5.08 6.89
N ALA A 666 -16.17 4.83 7.87
CA ALA A 666 -16.94 3.60 7.96
C ALA A 666 -17.90 3.45 6.76
N GLU A 667 -18.63 4.50 6.40
CA GLU A 667 -19.50 4.50 5.21
C GLU A 667 -18.71 4.28 3.91
N ASP A 668 -17.53 4.88 3.77
CA ASP A 668 -16.68 4.68 2.60
C ASP A 668 -16.14 3.25 2.49
N TYR A 669 -15.85 2.60 3.63
CA TYR A 669 -15.53 1.17 3.64
C TYR A 669 -16.75 0.29 3.36
N GLU A 670 -17.93 0.62 3.88
CA GLU A 670 -19.18 -0.10 3.58
C GLU A 670 -19.50 -0.04 2.07
N LYS A 671 -19.40 1.14 1.45
CA LYS A 671 -19.54 1.33 0.00
C LYS A 671 -18.53 0.50 -0.80
N LYS A 672 -17.26 0.45 -0.36
CA LYS A 672 -16.21 -0.39 -0.99
C LYS A 672 -16.50 -1.88 -0.86
N VAL A 673 -16.92 -2.34 0.32
CA VAL A 673 -17.27 -3.75 0.58
C VAL A 673 -18.49 -4.15 -0.26
N ALA A 674 -19.53 -3.32 -0.34
CA ALA A 674 -20.68 -3.55 -1.20
C ALA A 674 -20.31 -3.62 -2.69
N GLY A 675 -19.42 -2.73 -3.15
CA GLY A 675 -18.88 -2.76 -4.52
C GLY A 675 -18.11 -4.06 -4.81
N LEU A 676 -17.22 -4.47 -3.91
CA LEU A 676 -16.49 -5.75 -4.03
C LEU A 676 -17.43 -6.96 -4.01
N ALA A 677 -18.45 -6.96 -3.16
CA ALA A 677 -19.45 -8.03 -3.10
C ALA A 677 -20.20 -8.18 -4.44
N SER A 678 -20.63 -7.07 -5.05
CA SER A 678 -21.29 -7.08 -6.36
C SER A 678 -20.38 -7.58 -7.49
N VAL A 679 -19.08 -7.26 -7.45
CA VAL A 679 -18.08 -7.80 -8.39
C VAL A 679 -17.91 -9.30 -8.22
N VAL A 680 -17.84 -9.79 -6.97
CA VAL A 680 -17.74 -11.23 -6.66
C VAL A 680 -18.99 -11.99 -7.12
N GLU A 681 -20.19 -11.46 -6.86
CA GLU A 681 -21.46 -12.04 -7.31
C GLU A 681 -21.54 -12.11 -8.85
N THR A 682 -21.13 -11.04 -9.53
CA THR A 682 -21.05 -11.01 -11.00
C THR A 682 -20.03 -12.02 -11.55
N ALA A 683 -18.89 -12.19 -10.89
CA ALA A 683 -17.88 -13.16 -11.27
C ALA A 683 -18.36 -14.61 -11.06
N ALA A 684 -19.02 -14.90 -9.94
CA ALA A 684 -19.62 -16.20 -9.66
C ALA A 684 -20.71 -16.56 -10.67
N GLY A 685 -21.58 -15.61 -11.06
CA GLY A 685 -22.55 -15.81 -12.12
C GLY A 685 -21.91 -16.18 -13.47
N LYS A 686 -20.86 -15.46 -13.87
CA LYS A 686 -20.08 -15.76 -15.10
C LYS A 686 -19.39 -17.13 -15.04
N GLN A 687 -18.88 -17.52 -13.87
CA GLN A 687 -18.30 -18.86 -13.68
C GLN A 687 -19.37 -19.95 -13.86
N MET A 688 -20.54 -19.80 -13.23
CA MET A 688 -21.64 -20.76 -13.36
C MET A 688 -22.15 -20.88 -14.82
N GLU A 689 -22.23 -19.77 -15.55
CA GLU A 689 -22.52 -19.78 -16.99
C GLU A 689 -21.44 -20.54 -17.80
N LEU A 690 -20.17 -20.35 -17.48
CA LEU A 690 -19.07 -21.01 -18.19
C LEU A 690 -19.07 -22.51 -17.89
N GLU A 691 -19.28 -22.92 -16.65
CA GLU A 691 -19.42 -24.33 -16.24
C GLU A 691 -20.61 -25.01 -16.92
N THR A 692 -21.75 -24.33 -17.05
CA THR A 692 -22.91 -24.90 -17.76
C THR A 692 -22.69 -24.99 -19.27
N LYS A 693 -22.06 -23.99 -19.90
CA LYS A 693 -21.64 -24.04 -21.32
C LYS A 693 -20.60 -25.14 -21.59
N PHE A 694 -19.65 -25.35 -20.69
CA PHE A 694 -18.65 -26.40 -20.80
C PHE A 694 -19.30 -27.78 -20.67
N ARG A 695 -20.21 -27.96 -19.70
CA ARG A 695 -20.96 -29.21 -19.48
C ARG A 695 -21.87 -29.56 -20.66
N SER A 696 -22.57 -28.60 -21.25
CA SER A 696 -23.40 -28.84 -22.44
C SER A 696 -22.57 -29.19 -23.68
N THR A 697 -21.40 -28.54 -23.84
CA THR A 697 -20.44 -28.87 -24.90
C THR A 697 -19.91 -30.30 -24.74
N ILE A 698 -19.50 -30.70 -23.54
CA ILE A 698 -19.08 -32.09 -23.23
C ILE A 698 -20.18 -33.08 -23.59
N SER A 699 -21.45 -32.82 -23.21
CA SER A 699 -22.57 -33.71 -23.55
C SER A 699 -22.73 -33.81 -25.07
N SER A 700 -22.74 -32.69 -25.79
CA SER A 700 -22.91 -32.65 -27.25
C SER A 700 -21.81 -33.44 -27.98
N VAL A 701 -20.55 -33.34 -27.52
CA VAL A 701 -19.43 -34.11 -28.06
C VAL A 701 -19.58 -35.61 -27.76
N HIS A 702 -20.00 -35.99 -26.55
CA HIS A 702 -20.27 -37.40 -26.22
C HIS A 702 -21.41 -37.99 -27.04
N ASP A 703 -22.49 -37.24 -27.28
CA ASP A 703 -23.61 -37.69 -28.11
C ASP A 703 -23.21 -37.80 -29.58
N LYS A 704 -22.40 -36.88 -30.11
CA LYS A 704 -21.76 -37.00 -31.44
C LYS A 704 -20.89 -38.25 -31.53
N LEU A 705 -20.02 -38.49 -30.54
CA LEU A 705 -19.12 -39.64 -30.51
C LEU A 705 -19.89 -40.97 -30.45
N ARG A 706 -20.97 -41.04 -29.66
CA ARG A 706 -21.88 -42.20 -29.60
C ARG A 706 -22.49 -42.47 -30.98
N SER A 707 -23.06 -41.45 -31.62
CA SER A 707 -23.67 -41.56 -32.96
C SER A 707 -22.67 -41.95 -34.07
N LEU A 708 -21.42 -41.51 -33.97
CA LEU A 708 -20.35 -41.91 -34.90
C LEU A 708 -19.91 -43.36 -34.66
N THR A 709 -19.83 -43.78 -33.40
CA THR A 709 -19.47 -45.16 -33.01
C THR A 709 -20.52 -46.16 -33.51
N GLU A 710 -21.80 -45.86 -33.30
CA GLU A 710 -22.94 -46.66 -33.77
C GLU A 710 -22.96 -46.76 -35.32
N ARG A 711 -22.81 -45.64 -36.03
CA ARG A 711 -22.74 -45.64 -37.50
C ARG A 711 -21.55 -46.43 -38.05
N ARG A 712 -20.39 -46.36 -37.39
CA ARG A 712 -19.21 -47.17 -37.72
C ARG A 712 -19.51 -48.67 -37.55
N GLU A 713 -20.17 -49.07 -36.46
CA GLU A 713 -20.51 -50.46 -36.21
C GLU A 713 -21.52 -51.03 -37.22
N ILE A 714 -22.53 -50.24 -37.61
CA ILE A 714 -23.46 -50.61 -38.69
C ILE A 714 -22.71 -50.79 -40.01
N ALA A 715 -21.82 -49.86 -40.38
CA ALA A 715 -21.02 -49.97 -41.60
C ALA A 715 -20.08 -51.19 -41.58
N GLN A 716 -19.48 -51.52 -40.43
CA GLN A 716 -18.64 -52.70 -40.25
C GLN A 716 -19.45 -54.00 -40.46
N GLN A 717 -20.68 -54.06 -39.95
CA GLN A 717 -21.57 -55.22 -40.10
C GLN A 717 -21.96 -55.44 -41.58
N GLU A 718 -22.34 -54.38 -42.30
CA GLU A 718 -22.67 -54.45 -43.72
C GLU A 718 -21.45 -54.84 -44.59
N LEU A 719 -20.26 -54.31 -44.31
CA LEU A 719 -19.03 -54.74 -44.99
C LEU A 719 -18.78 -56.24 -44.83
N THR A 720 -18.95 -56.75 -43.60
CA THR A 720 -18.78 -58.18 -43.28
C THR A 720 -19.82 -59.05 -43.98
N ARG A 721 -21.08 -58.57 -44.09
CA ARG A 721 -22.15 -59.25 -44.84
C ARG A 721 -21.82 -59.33 -46.34
N LEU A 722 -21.41 -58.22 -46.94
CA LEU A 722 -21.08 -58.14 -48.36
C LEU A 722 -19.86 -59.00 -48.74
N GLN A 723 -18.84 -59.07 -47.88
CA GLN A 723 -17.70 -59.99 -48.07
C GLN A 723 -18.17 -61.44 -48.13
N LYS A 724 -19.00 -61.88 -47.18
CA LYS A 724 -19.55 -63.24 -47.16
C LYS A 724 -20.41 -63.55 -48.38
N GLU A 725 -21.26 -62.62 -48.83
CA GLU A 725 -22.08 -62.80 -50.02
C GLU A 725 -21.23 -62.93 -51.30
N ASN A 726 -20.11 -62.22 -51.38
CA ASN A 726 -19.16 -62.32 -52.49
C ASN A 726 -18.47 -63.70 -52.52
N ASP A 727 -17.97 -64.18 -51.38
CA ASP A 727 -17.35 -65.51 -51.25
C ASP A 727 -18.32 -66.63 -51.66
N ASP A 728 -19.58 -66.55 -51.23
CA ASP A 728 -20.65 -67.50 -51.59
C ASP A 728 -20.97 -67.48 -53.10
N LEU A 729 -20.92 -66.31 -53.75
CA LEU A 729 -21.14 -66.15 -55.19
C LEU A 729 -19.97 -66.72 -56.02
N VAL A 730 -18.74 -66.42 -55.64
CA VAL A 730 -17.52 -66.97 -56.27
C VAL A 730 -17.53 -68.50 -56.20
N GLY A 731 -17.86 -69.06 -55.04
CA GLY A 731 -17.97 -70.52 -54.85
C GLY A 731 -19.05 -71.19 -55.72
N LYS A 732 -20.18 -70.52 -55.96
CA LYS A 732 -21.27 -71.02 -56.83
C LYS A 732 -20.90 -70.98 -58.31
N HIS A 733 -20.33 -69.87 -58.79
CA HIS A 733 -19.93 -69.73 -60.20
C HIS A 733 -18.85 -70.76 -60.60
N SER A 734 -17.88 -71.02 -59.72
CA SER A 734 -16.86 -72.05 -59.95
C SER A 734 -17.46 -73.45 -60.16
N LYS A 735 -18.38 -73.88 -59.28
CA LYS A 735 -19.03 -75.20 -59.39
C LYS A 735 -19.88 -75.34 -60.65
N HIS A 736 -20.66 -74.32 -61.00
CA HIS A 736 -21.54 -74.39 -62.16
C HIS A 736 -20.73 -74.41 -63.48
N SER A 737 -19.66 -73.61 -63.56
CA SER A 737 -18.75 -73.63 -64.72
C SER A 737 -18.06 -74.99 -64.89
N GLN A 738 -17.71 -75.67 -63.78
CA GLN A 738 -17.07 -76.99 -63.80
C GLN A 738 -18.04 -78.13 -64.15
N GLN A 739 -19.34 -77.97 -63.90
CA GLN A 739 -20.36 -78.93 -64.37
C GLN A 739 -20.54 -78.87 -65.89
N LEU A 740 -20.66 -77.66 -66.45
CA LEU A 740 -20.84 -77.45 -67.90
C LEU A 740 -19.66 -77.93 -68.75
N GLN A 741 -18.45 -78.01 -68.19
CA GLN A 741 -17.27 -78.55 -68.89
C GLN A 741 -17.19 -80.09 -68.93
N ASN A 742 -17.99 -80.80 -68.13
CA ASN A 742 -17.90 -82.26 -67.96
C ASN A 742 -19.01 -83.05 -68.67
N GLU A 743 -19.93 -82.39 -69.38
CA GLU A 743 -21.00 -83.07 -70.13
C GLU A 743 -20.51 -83.54 -71.51
N ILE A 744 -20.71 -84.84 -71.80
CA ILE A 744 -20.29 -85.47 -73.06
C ILE A 744 -21.48 -85.48 -74.02
N ILE A 745 -21.37 -84.72 -75.11
CA ILE A 745 -22.37 -84.66 -76.18
C ILE A 745 -22.43 -86.01 -76.91
N ASN A 746 -23.54 -86.73 -76.78
CA ASN A 746 -23.87 -87.91 -77.60
C ASN A 746 -25.02 -87.58 -78.55
N LEU A 747 -24.83 -87.85 -79.84
CA LEU A 747 -25.83 -87.61 -80.89
C LEU A 747 -26.43 -88.95 -81.35
N PRO A 748 -27.77 -89.14 -81.38
CA PRO A 748 -28.37 -90.44 -81.72
C PRO A 748 -28.22 -90.85 -83.20
N ASP A 749 -27.97 -92.15 -83.43
CA ASP A 749 -27.66 -92.72 -84.76
C ASP A 749 -28.89 -93.11 -85.62
N ASN A 750 -30.13 -92.86 -85.17
CA ASN A 750 -31.33 -93.31 -85.89
C ASN A 750 -32.36 -92.17 -86.11
N MET A 751 -33.17 -92.34 -87.16
CA MET A 751 -34.07 -91.27 -87.66
C MET A 751 -35.27 -91.00 -86.75
N GLU A 752 -35.73 -92.00 -86.00
CA GLU A 752 -36.90 -91.90 -85.12
C GLU A 752 -36.52 -91.18 -83.81
N ASP A 753 -35.40 -91.53 -83.18
CA ASP A 753 -34.86 -90.82 -82.02
C ASP A 753 -34.40 -89.41 -82.39
N MET A 754 -33.94 -89.17 -83.62
CA MET A 754 -33.63 -87.81 -84.11
C MET A 754 -34.90 -86.95 -84.22
N GLN A 755 -36.03 -87.51 -84.67
CA GLN A 755 -37.32 -86.80 -84.69
C GLN A 755 -37.86 -86.58 -83.27
N LEU A 756 -37.67 -87.55 -82.37
CA LEU A 756 -38.03 -87.43 -80.96
C LEU A 756 -37.18 -86.35 -80.25
N LEU A 757 -35.88 -86.29 -80.54
CA LEU A 757 -34.95 -85.27 -80.04
C LEU A 757 -35.29 -83.88 -80.60
N LEU A 758 -35.70 -83.77 -81.87
CA LEU A 758 -36.18 -82.50 -82.44
C LEU A 758 -37.52 -82.06 -81.85
N LEU A 759 -38.41 -82.98 -81.48
CA LEU A 759 -39.63 -82.68 -80.74
C LEU A 759 -39.29 -82.23 -79.31
N ARG A 760 -38.37 -82.93 -78.63
CA ARG A 760 -37.84 -82.57 -77.32
C ARG A 760 -37.25 -81.16 -77.34
N TYR A 761 -36.32 -80.88 -78.25
CA TYR A 761 -35.76 -79.53 -78.40
C TYR A 761 -36.78 -78.48 -78.78
N ARG A 762 -37.86 -78.80 -79.52
CA ARG A 762 -38.96 -77.84 -79.75
C ARG A 762 -39.73 -77.55 -78.47
N GLU A 763 -39.99 -78.56 -77.65
CA GLU A 763 -40.64 -78.44 -76.34
C GLU A 763 -39.75 -77.64 -75.37
N ASP A 764 -38.47 -78.01 -75.26
CA ASP A 764 -37.44 -77.30 -74.48
C ASP A 764 -37.28 -75.83 -74.93
N ILE A 765 -37.31 -75.55 -76.24
CA ILE A 765 -37.25 -74.17 -76.79
C ILE A 765 -38.53 -73.37 -76.47
N ILE A 766 -39.69 -74.01 -76.43
CA ILE A 766 -40.94 -73.37 -76.02
C ILE A 766 -40.93 -73.08 -74.52
N GLU A 767 -40.51 -74.04 -73.70
CA GLU A 767 -40.35 -73.86 -72.25
C GLU A 767 -39.31 -72.78 -71.94
N ALA A 768 -38.18 -72.76 -72.65
CA ALA A 768 -37.17 -71.71 -72.52
C ALA A 768 -37.69 -70.33 -72.97
N LYS A 769 -38.54 -70.27 -74.01
CA LYS A 769 -39.20 -69.02 -74.43
C LYS A 769 -40.18 -68.49 -73.41
N VAL A 770 -41.06 -69.32 -72.88
CA VAL A 770 -42.03 -68.94 -71.83
C VAL A 770 -41.27 -68.52 -70.56
N SER A 771 -40.24 -69.29 -70.17
CA SER A 771 -39.36 -68.95 -69.05
C SER A 771 -38.66 -67.61 -69.26
N LYS A 772 -38.18 -67.33 -70.48
CA LYS A 772 -37.59 -66.04 -70.86
C LYS A 772 -38.61 -64.90 -70.78
N GLU A 773 -39.83 -65.07 -71.31
CA GLU A 773 -40.87 -64.04 -71.27
C GLU A 773 -41.25 -63.70 -69.82
N HIS A 774 -41.39 -64.71 -68.96
CA HIS A 774 -41.63 -64.52 -67.53
C HIS A 774 -40.45 -63.82 -66.82
N GLN A 775 -39.20 -64.18 -67.15
CA GLN A 775 -38.01 -63.47 -66.64
C GLN A 775 -37.95 -62.03 -67.14
N GLU A 776 -38.26 -61.75 -68.41
CA GLU A 776 -38.31 -60.38 -68.93
C GLU A 776 -39.38 -59.53 -68.24
N GLU A 777 -40.53 -60.11 -67.89
CA GLU A 777 -41.59 -59.41 -67.15
C GLU A 777 -41.22 -59.17 -65.68
N SER A 778 -40.58 -60.15 -65.03
CA SER A 778 -39.99 -60.00 -63.69
C SER A 778 -38.89 -58.92 -63.68
N LEU A 779 -37.99 -58.92 -64.66
CA LEU A 779 -36.94 -57.91 -64.77
C LEU A 779 -37.51 -56.51 -65.05
N LYS A 780 -38.61 -56.40 -65.82
CA LYS A 780 -39.30 -55.12 -66.03
C LYS A 780 -39.90 -54.58 -64.73
N SER A 781 -40.52 -55.43 -63.89
CA SER A 781 -41.08 -55.01 -62.60
C SER A 781 -39.98 -54.63 -61.61
N GLU A 782 -38.85 -55.35 -61.60
CA GLU A 782 -37.69 -55.03 -60.76
C GLU A 782 -36.97 -53.75 -61.22
N ILE A 783 -36.84 -53.50 -62.52
CA ILE A 783 -36.33 -52.23 -63.06
C ILE A 783 -37.22 -51.04 -62.63
N LEU A 784 -38.55 -51.20 -62.64
CA LEU A 784 -39.47 -50.17 -62.16
C LEU A 784 -39.30 -49.92 -60.65
N PHE A 785 -39.25 -50.98 -59.85
CA PHE A 785 -39.02 -50.86 -58.40
C PHE A 785 -37.68 -50.20 -58.06
N LEU A 786 -36.60 -50.59 -58.74
CA LEU A 786 -35.28 -49.98 -58.57
C LEU A 786 -35.28 -48.50 -59.00
N LYS A 787 -36.00 -48.15 -60.08
CA LYS A 787 -36.14 -46.77 -60.52
C LYS A 787 -36.89 -45.90 -59.50
N ASP A 788 -37.99 -46.42 -58.94
CA ASP A 788 -38.73 -45.71 -57.89
C ASP A 788 -37.90 -45.57 -56.62
N ARG A 789 -37.09 -46.59 -56.26
CA ARG A 789 -36.15 -46.50 -55.13
C ARG A 789 -35.06 -45.46 -55.35
N VAL A 790 -34.45 -45.41 -56.54
CA VAL A 790 -33.45 -44.39 -56.91
C VAL A 790 -34.07 -42.98 -56.89
N LEU A 791 -35.32 -42.81 -57.31
CA LEU A 791 -36.02 -41.52 -57.22
C LEU A 791 -36.30 -41.11 -55.77
N ALA A 792 -36.66 -42.05 -54.90
CA ALA A 792 -36.83 -41.79 -53.47
C ALA A 792 -35.50 -41.43 -52.79
N GLU A 793 -34.44 -42.22 -53.03
CA GLU A 793 -33.07 -41.96 -52.54
C GLU A 793 -32.55 -40.58 -53.03
N GLN A 794 -32.84 -40.20 -54.28
CA GLN A 794 -32.48 -38.87 -54.81
C GLN A 794 -33.27 -37.72 -54.14
N HIS A 795 -34.55 -37.92 -53.81
CA HIS A 795 -35.33 -36.92 -53.07
C HIS A 795 -34.84 -36.79 -51.62
N GLU A 796 -34.54 -37.90 -50.95
CA GLU A 796 -33.93 -37.93 -49.62
C GLU A 796 -32.60 -37.18 -49.63
N LYS A 797 -31.73 -37.48 -50.61
CA LYS A 797 -30.46 -36.78 -50.83
C LYS A 797 -30.65 -35.27 -50.98
N ASN A 798 -31.52 -34.81 -51.89
CA ASN A 798 -31.77 -33.38 -52.08
C ASN A 798 -32.23 -32.71 -50.77
N THR A 799 -33.10 -33.38 -50.01
CA THR A 799 -33.60 -32.88 -48.71
C THR A 799 -32.47 -32.74 -47.67
N ILE A 800 -31.48 -33.62 -47.71
CA ILE A 800 -30.27 -33.54 -46.87
C ILE A 800 -29.34 -32.42 -47.36
N GLU A 801 -29.14 -32.28 -48.67
CA GLU A 801 -28.35 -31.19 -49.28
C GLU A 801 -28.94 -29.81 -48.96
N ASP A 802 -30.27 -29.65 -49.01
CA ASP A 802 -30.96 -28.41 -48.62
C ASP A 802 -30.76 -28.08 -47.13
N ARG A 803 -30.85 -29.09 -46.24
CA ARG A 803 -30.59 -28.92 -44.81
C ARG A 803 -29.15 -28.52 -44.52
N LEU A 804 -28.18 -29.20 -45.15
CA LEU A 804 -26.76 -28.90 -45.00
C LEU A 804 -26.43 -27.50 -45.55
N SER A 805 -27.05 -27.10 -46.66
CA SER A 805 -26.91 -25.74 -47.21
C SER A 805 -27.43 -24.69 -46.22
N SER A 806 -28.60 -24.93 -45.60
CA SER A 806 -29.13 -24.04 -44.56
C SER A 806 -28.25 -23.98 -43.31
N GLU A 807 -27.64 -25.09 -42.89
CA GLU A 807 -26.70 -25.12 -41.75
C GLU A 807 -25.40 -24.37 -42.08
N ILE A 808 -24.87 -24.51 -43.31
CA ILE A 808 -23.72 -23.75 -43.82
C ILE A 808 -24.00 -22.25 -43.81
N ASP A 809 -25.17 -21.82 -44.27
CA ASP A 809 -25.51 -20.39 -44.29
C ASP A 809 -25.72 -19.81 -42.87
N GLN A 810 -26.31 -20.58 -41.95
CA GLN A 810 -26.38 -20.20 -40.52
C GLN A 810 -24.99 -20.13 -39.86
N LEU A 811 -24.05 -20.98 -40.27
CA LEU A 811 -22.67 -20.92 -39.79
C LEU A 811 -21.92 -19.70 -40.37
N ARG A 812 -22.13 -19.36 -41.65
CA ARG A 812 -21.60 -18.14 -42.28
C ARG A 812 -22.10 -16.87 -41.58
N GLU A 813 -23.39 -16.80 -41.24
CA GLU A 813 -23.95 -15.67 -40.48
C GLU A 813 -23.31 -15.54 -39.09
N LYS A 814 -23.11 -16.66 -38.38
CA LYS A 814 -22.42 -16.68 -37.08
C LYS A 814 -20.95 -16.24 -37.20
N VAL A 815 -20.24 -16.63 -38.25
CA VAL A 815 -18.87 -16.17 -38.51
C VAL A 815 -18.84 -14.67 -38.75
N ALA A 816 -19.71 -14.13 -39.60
CA ALA A 816 -19.80 -12.68 -39.85
C ALA A 816 -20.14 -11.88 -38.58
N LEU A 817 -21.00 -12.43 -37.70
CA LEU A 817 -21.29 -11.83 -36.39
C LEU A 817 -20.05 -11.82 -35.48
N LEU A 818 -19.27 -12.91 -35.43
CA LEU A 818 -18.04 -13.00 -34.65
C LEU A 818 -16.94 -12.08 -35.18
N GLU A 819 -16.78 -11.95 -36.50
CA GLU A 819 -15.84 -11.01 -37.13
C GLU A 819 -16.21 -9.55 -36.81
N SER A 820 -17.51 -9.22 -36.83
CA SER A 820 -18.03 -7.91 -36.43
C SER A 820 -17.73 -7.62 -34.94
N LEU A 821 -17.96 -8.60 -34.06
CA LEU A 821 -17.65 -8.49 -32.63
C LEU A 821 -16.14 -8.34 -32.39
N GLU A 822 -15.31 -9.10 -33.11
CA GLU A 822 -13.85 -9.02 -33.02
C GLU A 822 -13.34 -7.64 -33.46
N SER A 823 -13.94 -7.06 -34.52
CA SER A 823 -13.65 -5.70 -34.99
C SER A 823 -14.02 -4.65 -33.94
N GLN A 824 -15.18 -4.77 -33.28
CA GLN A 824 -15.59 -3.91 -32.17
C GLN A 824 -14.63 -4.02 -30.98
N MET A 825 -14.28 -5.24 -30.56
CA MET A 825 -13.31 -5.49 -29.49
C MET A 825 -11.90 -4.94 -29.82
N LYS A 826 -11.47 -5.02 -31.09
CA LYS A 826 -10.22 -4.41 -31.57
C LYS A 826 -10.26 -2.87 -31.50
N LEU A 827 -11.40 -2.25 -31.83
CA LEU A 827 -11.59 -0.81 -31.72
C LEU A 827 -11.59 -0.34 -30.25
N GLU A 828 -12.34 -1.01 -29.39
CA GLU A 828 -12.40 -0.70 -27.95
C GLU A 828 -11.04 -0.90 -27.27
N ARG A 829 -10.25 -1.89 -27.71
CA ARG A 829 -8.86 -2.06 -27.24
C ARG A 829 -7.95 -0.91 -27.65
N ARG A 830 -8.15 -0.31 -28.84
CA ARG A 830 -7.39 0.88 -29.27
C ARG A 830 -7.76 2.12 -28.47
N THR A 831 -9.06 2.41 -28.34
CA THR A 831 -9.52 3.57 -27.56
C THR A 831 -9.11 3.48 -26.09
N ARG A 832 -9.10 2.27 -25.52
CA ARG A 832 -8.57 2.05 -24.15
C ARG A 832 -7.06 2.30 -24.03
N VAL A 833 -6.26 1.87 -25.01
CA VAL A 833 -4.82 2.18 -25.02
C VAL A 833 -4.57 3.69 -25.17
N GLU A 834 -5.39 4.38 -25.95
CA GLU A 834 -5.35 5.84 -26.09
C GLU A 834 -5.76 6.57 -24.80
N SER A 835 -6.82 6.13 -24.11
CA SER A 835 -7.18 6.68 -22.79
C SER A 835 -6.13 6.40 -21.73
N ASP A 836 -5.56 5.19 -21.70
CA ASP A 836 -4.49 4.83 -20.76
C ASP A 836 -3.19 5.59 -21.05
N ALA A 837 -2.97 6.07 -22.28
CA ALA A 837 -1.88 6.98 -22.61
C ALA A 837 -2.17 8.41 -22.12
N GLN A 838 -3.39 8.92 -22.29
CA GLN A 838 -3.79 10.23 -21.78
C GLN A 838 -3.75 10.32 -20.25
N VAL A 839 -4.20 9.27 -19.55
CA VAL A 839 -4.12 9.20 -18.07
C VAL A 839 -2.66 9.30 -17.60
N ARG A 840 -1.73 8.56 -18.21
CA ARG A 840 -0.30 8.62 -17.86
C ARG A 840 0.34 10.00 -18.13
N ASP A 841 -0.05 10.68 -19.20
CA ASP A 841 0.40 12.06 -19.48
C ASP A 841 -0.17 13.07 -18.45
N LEU A 842 -1.38 12.85 -17.94
CA LEU A 842 -1.94 13.66 -16.85
C LEU A 842 -1.28 13.35 -15.49
N GLU A 843 -0.96 12.08 -15.21
CA GLU A 843 -0.25 11.66 -13.99
C GLU A 843 1.18 12.23 -13.92
N THR A 844 1.91 12.22 -15.04
CA THR A 844 3.25 12.85 -15.13
C THR A 844 3.17 14.36 -14.93
N LYS A 845 2.22 15.05 -15.57
CA LYS A 845 1.97 16.49 -15.33
C LYS A 845 1.58 16.80 -13.88
N HIS A 846 0.77 15.94 -13.25
CA HIS A 846 0.39 16.11 -11.85
C HIS A 846 1.59 15.95 -10.91
N THR A 847 2.39 14.88 -11.08
CA THR A 847 3.58 14.63 -10.26
C THR A 847 4.66 15.69 -10.43
N GLU A 848 4.88 16.21 -11.65
CA GLU A 848 5.74 17.37 -11.87
C GLU A 848 5.26 18.63 -11.13
N SER A 849 3.96 18.93 -11.21
CA SER A 849 3.35 20.07 -10.52
C SER A 849 3.45 19.92 -9.00
N GLN A 850 3.21 18.71 -8.48
CA GLN A 850 3.35 18.37 -7.08
C GLN A 850 4.81 18.52 -6.59
N LEU A 851 5.79 18.07 -7.39
CA LEU A 851 7.21 18.24 -7.08
C LEU A 851 7.62 19.72 -7.04
N LYS A 852 7.19 20.52 -8.00
CA LYS A 852 7.42 21.98 -8.04
C LYS A 852 6.81 22.66 -6.80
N SER A 853 5.58 22.31 -6.44
CA SER A 853 4.92 22.80 -5.22
C SER A 853 5.68 22.39 -3.94
N GLN A 854 6.15 21.14 -3.86
CA GLN A 854 6.93 20.63 -2.73
C GLN A 854 8.30 21.31 -2.60
N GLN A 855 8.95 21.64 -3.71
CA GLN A 855 10.18 22.44 -3.75
C GLN A 855 9.93 23.87 -3.22
N ILE A 856 8.83 24.51 -3.63
CA ILE A 856 8.46 25.84 -3.11
C ILE A 856 8.17 25.79 -1.61
N ILE A 857 7.39 24.80 -1.15
CA ILE A 857 7.06 24.62 0.29
C ILE A 857 8.33 24.36 1.12
N THR A 858 9.29 23.59 0.61
CA THR A 858 10.57 23.35 1.33
C THR A 858 11.47 24.59 1.34
N GLY A 859 11.52 25.37 0.27
CA GLY A 859 12.18 26.69 0.23
C GLY A 859 11.58 27.69 1.22
N LEU A 860 10.24 27.79 1.28
CA LEU A 860 9.56 28.66 2.24
C LEU A 860 9.77 28.19 3.70
N LYS A 861 9.77 26.87 3.96
CA LYS A 861 10.07 26.33 5.30
C LYS A 861 11.50 26.63 5.75
N THR A 862 12.49 26.54 4.87
CA THR A 862 13.88 26.90 5.20
C THR A 862 14.01 28.40 5.47
N GLN A 863 13.39 29.25 4.65
CA GLN A 863 13.38 30.70 4.89
C GLN A 863 12.70 31.07 6.23
N VAL A 864 11.60 30.42 6.61
CA VAL A 864 10.96 30.62 7.93
C VAL A 864 11.86 30.15 9.07
N ALA A 865 12.59 29.04 8.91
CA ALA A 865 13.56 28.56 9.91
C ALA A 865 14.73 29.54 10.09
N GLU A 866 15.25 30.13 9.02
CA GLU A 866 16.30 31.16 9.08
C GLU A 866 15.80 32.44 9.76
N GLN A 867 14.62 32.92 9.38
CA GLN A 867 14.02 34.13 10.00
C GLN A 867 13.70 33.92 11.47
N THR A 868 13.18 32.76 11.87
CA THR A 868 12.94 32.45 13.29
C THR A 868 14.23 32.32 14.10
N GLN A 869 15.29 31.73 13.53
CA GLN A 869 16.61 31.69 14.17
C GLN A 869 17.20 33.10 14.32
N MET A 870 17.07 33.95 13.30
CA MET A 870 17.54 35.35 13.34
C MET A 870 16.77 36.15 14.40
N ARG A 871 15.44 35.99 14.48
CA ARG A 871 14.60 36.62 15.50
C ARG A 871 15.03 36.20 16.91
N ALA A 872 15.28 34.91 17.15
CA ALA A 872 15.75 34.42 18.45
C ALA A 872 17.12 34.99 18.86
N ARG A 873 18.04 35.22 17.90
CA ARG A 873 19.33 35.89 18.16
C ARG A 873 19.14 37.35 18.58
N LEU A 874 18.31 38.09 17.85
CA LEU A 874 17.99 39.49 18.16
C LEU A 874 17.23 39.64 19.49
N GLU A 875 16.30 38.73 19.79
CA GLU A 875 15.62 38.65 21.09
C GLU A 875 16.62 38.45 22.24
N ALA A 876 17.61 37.56 22.07
CA ALA A 876 18.67 37.33 23.07
C ALA A 876 19.57 38.57 23.26
N GLU A 877 19.97 39.23 22.16
CA GLU A 877 20.75 40.48 22.22
C GLU A 877 19.98 41.61 22.93
N VAL A 878 18.68 41.76 22.65
CA VAL A 878 17.82 42.73 23.36
C VAL A 878 17.72 42.42 24.86
N VAL A 879 17.63 41.14 25.25
CA VAL A 879 17.65 40.75 26.67
C VAL A 879 19.00 41.08 27.32
N GLU A 880 20.12 40.81 26.65
CA GLU A 880 21.45 41.14 27.16
C GLU A 880 21.64 42.66 27.33
N LEU A 881 21.27 43.45 26.32
CA LEU A 881 21.36 44.91 26.37
C LEU A 881 20.47 45.50 27.48
N ARG A 882 19.26 44.97 27.68
CA ARG A 882 18.39 45.35 28.82
C ARG A 882 19.04 45.01 30.17
N GLY A 883 19.70 43.85 30.26
CA GLY A 883 20.48 43.46 31.44
C GLY A 883 21.59 44.46 31.74
N ARG A 884 22.42 44.80 30.73
CA ARG A 884 23.50 45.79 30.86
C ARG A 884 22.98 47.18 31.27
N VAL A 885 21.87 47.64 30.70
CA VAL A 885 21.22 48.91 31.10
C VAL A 885 20.77 48.86 32.56
N SER A 886 20.18 47.76 33.02
CA SER A 886 19.77 47.59 34.42
C SER A 886 20.97 47.64 35.38
N THR A 887 22.09 47.00 35.04
CA THR A 887 23.33 47.08 35.84
C THR A 887 23.89 48.50 35.88
N LEU A 888 24.01 49.16 34.73
CA LEU A 888 24.51 50.55 34.65
C LEU A 888 23.60 51.53 35.41
N GLN A 889 22.28 51.32 35.42
CA GLN A 889 21.36 52.11 36.23
C GLN A 889 21.60 51.89 37.73
N HIS A 890 21.82 50.64 38.17
CA HIS A 890 22.15 50.36 39.57
C HIS A 890 23.48 50.97 40.01
N ASP A 891 24.51 50.90 39.15
CA ASP A 891 25.81 51.52 39.40
C ASP A 891 25.69 53.06 39.45
N LEU A 892 24.83 53.66 38.61
CA LEU A 892 24.50 55.08 38.67
C LEU A 892 23.79 55.43 40.00
N ASP A 893 22.70 54.75 40.34
CA ASP A 893 21.91 54.99 41.56
C ASP A 893 22.75 54.89 42.84
N THR A 894 23.67 53.91 42.89
CA THR A 894 24.61 53.74 44.01
C THR A 894 25.67 54.83 44.03
N SER A 895 26.21 55.24 42.87
CA SER A 895 27.15 56.37 42.79
C SER A 895 26.50 57.69 43.23
N GLU A 896 25.24 57.93 42.86
CA GLU A 896 24.45 59.08 43.30
C GLU A 896 24.17 59.05 44.80
N ALA A 897 23.91 57.86 45.36
CA ALA A 897 23.75 57.69 46.81
C ALA A 897 25.03 58.04 47.57
N VAL A 898 26.17 57.54 47.11
CA VAL A 898 27.49 57.86 47.69
C VAL A 898 27.80 59.35 47.58
N GLN A 899 27.51 59.99 46.44
CA GLN A 899 27.66 61.44 46.29
C GLN A 899 26.75 62.24 47.25
N ARG A 900 25.48 61.84 47.38
CA ARG A 900 24.54 62.47 48.33
C ARG A 900 25.03 62.37 49.78
N ASP A 901 25.54 61.21 50.19
CA ASP A 901 26.09 61.01 51.53
C ASP A 901 27.40 61.77 51.74
N PHE A 902 28.29 61.82 50.74
CA PHE A 902 29.52 62.63 50.79
C PHE A 902 29.21 64.12 50.99
N VAL A 903 28.26 64.68 50.24
CA VAL A 903 27.82 66.07 50.39
C VAL A 903 27.21 66.32 51.79
N ARG A 904 26.39 65.39 52.28
CA ARG A 904 25.79 65.47 53.63
C ARG A 904 26.86 65.42 54.74
N LEU A 905 27.86 64.54 54.60
CA LEU A 905 29.01 64.43 55.50
C LEU A 905 29.86 65.71 55.47
N SER A 906 30.16 66.25 54.29
CA SER A 906 30.98 67.46 54.16
C SER A 906 30.27 68.69 54.75
N GLN A 907 28.96 68.84 54.55
CA GLN A 907 28.16 69.88 55.19
C GLN A 907 28.12 69.73 56.72
N SER A 908 27.91 68.50 57.21
CA SER A 908 27.92 68.22 58.65
C SER A 908 29.26 68.57 59.29
N LEU A 909 30.37 68.20 58.65
CA LEU A 909 31.73 68.50 59.07
C LEU A 909 31.99 70.02 59.06
N GLN A 910 31.58 70.74 58.02
CA GLN A 910 31.70 72.21 57.98
C GLN A 910 30.93 72.88 59.13
N VAL A 911 29.70 72.43 59.42
CA VAL A 911 28.91 72.93 60.56
C VAL A 911 29.58 72.61 61.90
N GLN A 912 30.19 71.43 62.06
CA GLN A 912 30.93 71.08 63.27
C GLN A 912 32.21 71.93 63.43
N LEU A 913 32.99 72.12 62.36
CA LEU A 913 34.20 72.94 62.36
C LEU A 913 33.88 74.42 62.66
N GLU A 914 32.78 74.95 62.12
CA GLU A 914 32.35 76.33 62.40
C GLU A 914 31.86 76.49 63.84
N LYS A 915 31.13 75.51 64.40
CA LYS A 915 30.80 75.47 65.83
C LYS A 915 32.05 75.49 66.73
N ILE A 916 33.10 74.73 66.36
CA ILE A 916 34.36 74.73 67.10
C ILE A 916 35.01 76.12 67.01
N ARG A 917 35.17 76.70 65.82
CA ARG A 917 35.74 78.05 65.61
C ARG A 917 35.01 79.15 66.36
N GLN A 918 33.68 79.07 66.46
CA GLN A 918 32.88 80.01 67.25
C GLN A 918 33.15 79.84 68.75
N SER A 919 33.25 78.60 69.23
CA SER A 919 33.61 78.31 70.63
C SER A 919 35.05 78.72 71.01
N GLU A 920 35.95 78.82 70.03
CA GLU A 920 37.34 79.25 70.23
C GLU A 920 37.51 80.78 70.26
N LYS A 921 36.51 81.57 69.83
CA LYS A 921 36.56 83.04 69.94
C LYS A 921 36.28 83.54 71.37
N GLU A 922 35.64 82.74 72.23
CA GLU A 922 35.51 83.02 73.66
C GLU A 922 36.57 82.28 74.48
N VAL A 923 37.84 82.71 74.39
CA VAL A 923 38.88 82.28 75.34
C VAL A 923 38.69 83.01 76.68
N ARG A 924 37.62 82.66 77.41
CA ARG A 924 37.44 83.07 78.80
C ARG A 924 38.39 82.26 79.68
N TRP A 925 39.40 82.92 80.24
CA TRP A 925 40.25 82.36 81.28
C TRP A 925 39.38 81.95 82.46
N GLN A 926 39.32 80.66 82.77
CA GLN A 926 38.47 80.16 83.87
C GLN A 926 39.07 80.57 85.21
N HIS A 927 38.25 81.08 86.13
CA HIS A 927 38.71 81.36 87.49
C HIS A 927 38.81 80.05 88.29
N GLU A 928 39.76 79.98 89.22
CA GLU A 928 39.99 78.76 90.01
C GLU A 928 38.83 78.41 90.94
N GLU A 929 37.95 79.37 91.22
CA GLU A 929 36.74 79.20 92.04
C GLU A 929 35.62 78.49 91.27
N ASP A 930 35.45 78.78 89.97
CA ASP A 930 34.33 78.31 89.14
C ASP A 930 34.42 76.82 88.72
N GLN A 931 35.59 76.18 88.85
CA GLN A 931 35.85 74.86 88.28
C GLN A 931 36.18 73.81 89.37
N GLU A 932 35.23 72.94 89.68
CA GLU A 932 35.44 71.81 90.62
C GLU A 932 36.14 70.59 90.01
N GLU A 933 36.14 70.44 88.68
CA GLU A 933 36.59 69.21 87.98
C GLU A 933 37.58 69.50 86.84
N CYS A 934 38.52 68.59 86.58
CA CYS A 934 39.43 68.71 85.44
C CYS A 934 38.66 68.71 84.10
N ASN A 935 38.88 69.70 83.23
CA ASN A 935 38.14 69.80 81.97
C ASN A 935 38.32 68.59 81.01
N SER A 936 39.44 67.88 81.10
CA SER A 936 39.72 66.64 80.34
C SER A 936 39.21 65.40 81.09
N CYS A 937 39.91 64.95 82.15
CA CYS A 937 39.61 63.68 82.82
C CYS A 937 38.42 63.70 83.80
N LYS A 938 37.73 64.84 83.98
CA LYS A 938 36.57 65.03 84.87
C LYS A 938 36.77 64.70 86.36
N GLN A 939 38.00 64.42 86.79
CA GLN A 939 38.29 64.17 88.21
C GLN A 939 38.21 65.47 89.03
N ARG A 940 37.55 65.41 90.20
CA ARG A 940 37.37 66.54 91.13
C ARG A 940 38.69 67.02 91.76
N PHE A 941 38.83 68.33 91.93
CA PHE A 941 39.91 68.95 92.67
C PHE A 941 39.62 68.92 94.18
N SER A 942 40.24 67.99 94.91
CA SER A 942 40.14 67.94 96.37
C SER A 942 40.96 69.05 97.04
N ALA A 943 40.38 69.69 98.06
CA ALA A 943 40.91 70.85 98.80
C ALA A 943 42.33 70.64 99.39
N MET A 944 42.80 69.40 99.50
CA MET A 944 44.08 69.07 100.12
C MET A 944 44.95 68.12 99.28
N GLY A 945 44.61 67.88 98.00
CA GLY A 945 45.24 66.82 97.19
C GLY A 945 45.66 67.15 95.75
N ARG A 946 45.02 68.11 95.06
CA ARG A 946 45.35 68.40 93.64
C ARG A 946 45.23 69.89 93.31
N ARG A 947 46.33 70.51 92.87
CA ARG A 947 46.36 71.90 92.41
C ARG A 947 45.71 72.05 91.02
N LYS A 948 45.03 73.17 90.82
CA LYS A 948 44.40 73.57 89.54
C LYS A 948 45.47 74.17 88.61
N HIS A 949 45.37 73.89 87.31
CA HIS A 949 46.31 74.43 86.31
C HIS A 949 45.61 74.79 85.00
N HIS A 950 45.82 76.00 84.51
CA HIS A 950 45.27 76.44 83.22
C HIS A 950 46.05 75.89 82.02
N CYS A 951 45.35 75.56 80.94
CA CYS A 951 45.96 75.47 79.62
C CYS A 951 46.29 76.87 79.12
N ARG A 952 47.55 77.14 78.76
CA ARG A 952 48.00 78.48 78.31
C ARG A 952 47.55 78.82 76.88
N HIS A 953 46.81 77.93 76.22
CA HIS A 953 46.18 78.18 74.91
C HIS A 953 44.68 78.45 75.04
N CYS A 954 43.91 77.54 75.65
CA CYS A 954 42.45 77.65 75.73
C CYS A 954 41.90 78.22 77.06
N GLY A 955 42.76 78.59 78.02
CA GLY A 955 42.35 79.24 79.28
C GLY A 955 41.56 78.38 80.28
N LYS A 956 41.22 77.13 79.94
CA LYS A 956 40.48 76.18 80.78
C LYS A 956 41.36 75.51 81.83
N ILE A 957 40.76 75.04 82.93
CA ILE A 957 41.45 74.44 84.08
C ILE A 957 41.51 72.89 84.00
N PHE A 958 42.68 72.34 84.34
CA PHE A 958 43.01 70.92 84.28
C PHE A 958 43.85 70.48 85.50
N CYS A 959 43.95 69.17 85.73
CA CYS A 959 44.96 68.59 86.63
C CYS A 959 46.35 68.54 85.96
N ASN A 960 47.42 68.34 86.74
CA ASN A 960 48.79 68.37 86.22
C ASN A 960 49.08 67.30 85.16
N GLU A 961 48.46 66.12 85.26
CA GLU A 961 48.55 65.05 84.26
C GLU A 961 48.03 65.52 82.89
N CYS A 962 46.83 66.13 82.86
CA CYS A 962 46.18 66.64 81.65
C CYS A 962 46.74 67.96 81.10
N VAL A 963 47.77 68.56 81.72
CA VAL A 963 48.56 69.69 81.16
C VAL A 963 50.06 69.44 81.31
N SER A 964 50.47 68.17 81.23
CA SER A 964 51.86 67.73 81.34
C SER A 964 52.72 68.18 80.15
N LYS A 965 52.11 68.34 78.98
CA LYS A 965 52.79 68.70 77.73
C LYS A 965 52.95 70.23 77.57
N THR A 966 54.03 70.63 76.90
CA THR A 966 54.36 72.04 76.62
C THR A 966 54.54 72.30 75.14
N VAL A 967 54.00 73.41 74.66
CA VAL A 967 54.21 73.90 73.29
C VAL A 967 54.94 75.25 73.29
N PRO A 968 55.76 75.56 72.27
CA PRO A 968 56.39 76.88 72.15
C PRO A 968 55.33 77.95 71.85
N SER A 969 55.20 78.95 72.72
CA SER A 969 54.21 80.03 72.58
C SER A 969 54.83 81.42 72.70
N GLY A 970 54.16 82.40 72.10
CA GLY A 970 54.58 83.80 72.01
C GLY A 970 55.78 84.05 71.08
N PRO A 971 56.15 85.32 70.83
CA PRO A 971 57.20 85.70 69.88
C PRO A 971 58.57 85.09 70.15
N HIS A 972 58.87 84.79 71.42
CA HIS A 972 60.14 84.21 71.86
C HIS A 972 60.08 82.68 72.08
N ARG A 973 59.08 81.99 71.51
CA ARG A 973 58.90 80.51 71.57
C ARG A 973 59.08 79.91 72.97
N ARG A 974 58.52 80.54 74.00
CA ARG A 974 58.68 80.07 75.39
C ARG A 974 57.81 78.83 75.65
N PRO A 975 58.33 77.76 76.29
CA PRO A 975 57.57 76.55 76.55
C PRO A 975 56.40 76.85 77.48
N SER A 976 55.19 76.56 77.01
CA SER A 976 53.93 76.90 77.69
C SER A 976 53.07 75.65 77.83
N ARG A 977 52.63 75.34 79.06
CA ARG A 977 51.82 74.14 79.34
C ARG A 977 50.43 74.25 78.73
N VAL A 978 50.02 73.23 77.98
CA VAL A 978 48.72 73.14 77.31
C VAL A 978 48.09 71.78 77.58
N CYS A 979 46.76 71.69 77.43
CA CYS A 979 46.08 70.40 77.55
C CYS A 979 46.28 69.55 76.29
N ASP A 980 46.06 68.24 76.39
CA ASP A 980 46.31 67.29 75.31
C ASP A 980 45.62 67.66 73.98
N VAL A 981 44.36 68.13 74.03
CA VAL A 981 43.64 68.61 72.83
C VAL A 981 44.36 69.79 72.19
N CYS A 982 44.75 70.79 72.99
CA CYS A 982 45.50 71.95 72.50
C CYS A 982 46.94 71.61 72.07
N HIS A 983 47.53 70.55 72.61
CA HIS A 983 48.81 70.05 72.16
C HIS A 983 48.69 69.46 70.75
N THR A 984 47.72 68.58 70.51
CA THR A 984 47.45 68.03 69.16
C THR A 984 47.09 69.11 68.15
N LEU A 985 46.39 70.18 68.55
CA LEU A 985 46.06 71.29 67.64
C LEU A 985 47.25 72.21 67.32
N LEU A 986 48.26 72.31 68.20
CA LEU A 986 49.39 73.23 68.06
C LEU A 986 50.71 72.57 67.62
N VAL A 987 50.79 71.24 67.60
CA VAL A 987 51.96 70.47 67.19
C VAL A 987 51.57 69.60 66.00
N GLN A 988 52.09 69.91 64.82
CA GLN A 988 51.71 69.26 63.56
C GLN A 988 51.99 67.74 63.54
N ASP A 989 53.04 67.30 64.24
CA ASP A 989 53.45 65.89 64.29
C ASP A 989 52.90 65.14 65.53
N ALA A 990 51.98 65.74 66.29
CA ALA A 990 51.38 65.07 67.44
C ALA A 990 50.30 64.07 66.98
N THR A 991 50.23 62.92 67.67
CA THR A 991 49.15 61.96 67.43
C THR A 991 47.77 62.63 67.63
N PRO A 992 46.77 62.30 66.79
CA PRO A 992 45.40 62.75 67.01
C PRO A 992 44.95 62.40 68.43
N TYR A 993 44.25 63.31 69.13
CA TYR A 993 43.82 63.11 70.52
C TYR A 993 42.99 61.82 70.74
N PHE A 994 42.41 61.28 69.67
CA PHE A 994 41.62 60.05 69.65
C PHE A 994 42.41 58.78 69.22
N SER A 995 43.72 58.88 68.97
CA SER A 995 44.58 57.75 68.57
C SER A 995 45.78 57.60 69.51
N SER A 996 46.01 56.37 69.97
CA SER A 996 47.20 55.98 70.74
C SER A 996 48.43 55.65 69.87
N GLU A 997 48.28 55.62 68.54
CA GLU A 997 49.35 55.29 67.60
C GLU A 997 49.55 56.40 66.54
N PRO A 998 50.79 56.64 66.06
CA PRO A 998 51.06 57.57 64.97
C PRO A 998 50.45 57.12 63.65
N PRO A 999 49.96 58.04 62.80
CA PRO A 999 49.53 57.68 61.45
C PRO A 999 50.73 57.20 60.63
N HIS A 1000 50.64 55.99 60.07
CA HIS A 1000 51.60 55.51 59.07
C HIS A 1000 51.53 56.41 57.82
N SER A 1001 52.69 56.88 57.36
CA SER A 1001 52.83 57.46 56.04
C SER A 1001 52.62 56.38 54.97
N PRO A 1002 51.73 56.56 53.99
CA PRO A 1002 51.69 55.69 52.82
C PRO A 1002 52.86 56.04 51.88
N ASP A 1003 53.64 55.03 51.51
CA ASP A 1003 54.48 55.03 50.31
C ASP A 1003 53.60 54.79 49.06
#